data_AF-A0AAE2D786-F1
#
_entry.id   AF-A0AAE2D786-F1
#
_cell.length_a   1.000
_cell.length_b   1.000
_cell.length_c   1.000
_cell.angle_alpha   90.00
_cell.angle_beta   90.00
_cell.angle_gamma   90.00
#
_symmetry.space_group_name_H-M   'P 1'
#
loop_
_entity.id
_entity.type
_entity.pdbx_description
1 polymer ?
#
loop_
_entity_poly.entity_id
_entity_poly.type
_entity_poly.pdbx_seq_one_letter_code
_entity_poly.pdbx_strand_id
1 'polypeptide(L)'
;MGCCGGSEDADVKTLRIMGPARNRTCTDVPCCVIFSIFIIGFLVVTLWSFAMGDYKRVLYPTNSQGRVCGRDVPDKPYLFFFDLQSCFKLGPALVITGCPTPQVCVASCPEYYWSWKVSSQDAARSLMICLDGVNANDPKFNSQSIEQLVQNRQCAPYVYHSIPILGRCMPSQLSRLLANGTGQVLDKADKPILLRNASNEVVNSVKVAKSRNLMLELVTICEKIVADLALTWHIIVICILVSVVLSFIWICLLRFCTTAIVWTTLALYVTLLASGTGFCFYRWNVLRKAPESATEFESSLDVASYFRLASTWLVLGIISAILLVISLVLFIFLRKRIAIAIAILVEVSKAVASMTSVLFWPILPIILEMIVVAQVLFVAISLRTISDPVGVKIINGSDPVMNLSSEDKARKNIKELFQLIPCDPLQNSSAAKACRFLYYGDRKYTIYLQMFNLFMFFWLINFVKSLTQMTLAGAFAEHYFTRLDQKLQSRCPLIRSFFRSAYYHIGSLAFGSFLIALLQWLRAMLEYIHTKLKKANNPIASFFLKFLSCCFWLLEKCLRFINRNAFIMIAIYGQSFCSAAGSALSLLVRNVIRLVVVDKVTDFILFIGKLVIVGVTGGIAYSCLGGILFEDNDIFNEIRPNLHYTLVPLCIVILSSYFVASLFSSVFEMGVDTIFLCFLEDLERNDGSTERPYYMSKSLLNILGKRNVKLNGPLDKN
;
A
#
# COMPACT_ATOMS: atom_id res chain seq x y z
N MET A 1 -50.86 -35.80 3.53
CA MET A 1 -51.93 -35.97 2.52
C MET A 1 -51.29 -35.64 1.18
N GLY A 2 -50.78 -36.62 0.42
CA GLY A 2 -51.50 -37.48 -0.53
C GLY A 2 -51.61 -36.75 -1.88
N CYS A 3 -51.21 -37.24 -3.06
CA CYS A 3 -50.80 -38.57 -3.54
C CYS A 3 -50.05 -38.46 -4.90
N CYS A 4 -49.19 -39.46 -5.18
CA CYS A 4 -48.94 -40.23 -6.42
C CYS A 4 -48.95 -39.53 -7.80
N GLY A 5 -48.12 -39.88 -8.79
CA GLY A 5 -47.19 -40.99 -8.99
C GLY A 5 -46.84 -41.11 -10.49
N GLY A 6 -45.78 -41.84 -10.81
CA GLY A 6 -45.55 -42.46 -12.12
C GLY A 6 -44.86 -41.62 -13.20
N SER A 7 -43.55 -41.83 -13.38
CA SER A 7 -42.99 -42.30 -14.66
C SER A 7 -41.50 -42.57 -14.47
N GLU A 8 -41.11 -43.82 -14.67
CA GLU A 8 -39.77 -44.43 -14.55
C GLU A 8 -38.72 -43.90 -15.55
N ASP A 9 -38.79 -42.63 -15.95
CA ASP A 9 -37.82 -41.96 -16.85
C ASP A 9 -36.85 -41.03 -16.10
N ALA A 10 -37.01 -40.89 -14.78
CA ALA A 10 -36.14 -40.05 -13.96
C ALA A 10 -34.77 -40.71 -13.69
N ASP A 11 -34.70 -42.05 -13.63
CA ASP A 11 -33.47 -42.75 -13.21
C ASP A 11 -32.37 -42.83 -14.29
N VAL A 12 -32.69 -42.56 -15.56
CA VAL A 12 -31.68 -42.46 -16.64
C VAL A 12 -31.18 -41.01 -16.84
N LYS A 13 -31.82 -40.03 -16.17
CA LYS A 13 -31.43 -38.61 -16.27
C LYS A 13 -30.48 -38.14 -15.16
N THR A 14 -30.29 -38.92 -14.10
CA THR A 14 -29.52 -38.51 -12.91
C THR A 14 -28.05 -38.95 -12.95
N LEU A 15 -27.65 -39.76 -13.92
CA LEU A 15 -26.24 -40.08 -14.22
C LEU A 15 -25.56 -38.99 -15.10
N ARG A 16 -26.04 -37.74 -15.02
CA ARG A 16 -25.72 -36.68 -15.98
C ARG A 16 -24.82 -35.60 -15.40
N ILE A 17 -23.58 -35.61 -15.90
CA ILE A 17 -22.51 -34.59 -15.84
C ILE A 17 -21.67 -34.65 -14.56
N MET A 18 -20.53 -35.36 -14.67
CA MET A 18 -19.39 -35.28 -13.73
C MET A 18 -18.64 -33.94 -13.87
N GLY A 19 -19.41 -32.84 -13.84
CA GLY A 19 -18.95 -31.46 -13.82
C GLY A 19 -19.42 -30.77 -12.53
N PRO A 20 -19.34 -29.44 -12.42
CA PRO A 20 -19.61 -28.73 -11.18
C PRO A 20 -20.97 -29.11 -10.58
N ALA A 21 -20.99 -29.47 -9.28
CA ALA A 21 -22.16 -29.98 -8.60
C ALA A 21 -23.37 -29.06 -8.82
N ARG A 22 -24.43 -29.60 -9.47
CA ARG A 22 -25.65 -28.86 -9.86
C ARG A 22 -26.48 -28.47 -8.64
N ASN A 23 -26.63 -29.37 -7.67
CA ASN A 23 -27.30 -29.11 -6.40
C ASN A 23 -26.26 -28.83 -5.33
N ARG A 24 -26.43 -27.73 -4.59
CA ARG A 24 -25.50 -27.30 -3.55
C ARG A 24 -26.22 -27.02 -2.25
N THR A 25 -25.53 -27.32 -1.16
CA THR A 25 -25.95 -27.01 0.20
C THR A 25 -25.01 -25.97 0.80
N CYS A 26 -25.48 -25.23 1.82
CA CYS A 26 -24.64 -24.28 2.52
C CYS A 26 -23.46 -24.99 3.21
N THR A 27 -22.25 -24.45 3.08
CA THR A 27 -21.03 -25.03 3.65
C THR A 27 -20.53 -24.22 4.84
N ASP A 28 -20.01 -24.92 5.86
CA ASP A 28 -19.40 -24.33 7.06
C ASP A 28 -20.28 -23.27 7.76
N VAL A 29 -21.57 -23.57 7.92
CA VAL A 29 -22.59 -22.68 8.52
C VAL A 29 -22.16 -22.08 9.88
N PRO A 30 -21.53 -22.81 10.82
CA PRO A 30 -21.07 -22.22 12.08
C PRO A 30 -20.07 -21.08 11.87
N CYS A 31 -19.16 -21.21 10.89
CA CYS A 31 -18.20 -20.16 10.57
C CYS A 31 -18.88 -18.92 9.97
N CYS A 32 -19.97 -19.10 9.21
CA CYS A 32 -20.80 -18.00 8.72
C CYS A 32 -21.46 -17.22 9.88
N VAL A 33 -21.97 -17.92 10.89
CA VAL A 33 -22.57 -17.30 12.09
C VAL A 33 -21.52 -16.51 12.86
N ILE A 34 -20.35 -17.10 13.13
CA ILE A 34 -19.24 -16.41 13.81
C ILE A 34 -18.83 -15.16 13.03
N PHE A 35 -18.66 -15.27 11.72
CA PHE A 35 -18.31 -14.12 10.88
C PHE A 35 -19.35 -13.01 10.97
N SER A 36 -20.64 -13.35 10.93
CA SER A 36 -21.74 -12.38 11.06
C SER A 36 -21.71 -11.65 12.40
N ILE A 37 -21.42 -12.36 13.51
CA ILE A 37 -21.27 -11.75 14.84
C ILE A 37 -20.12 -10.72 14.84
N PHE A 38 -18.98 -11.06 14.24
CA PHE A 38 -17.83 -10.14 14.16
C PHE A 38 -18.12 -8.92 13.27
N ILE A 39 -18.86 -9.10 12.17
CA ILE A 39 -19.32 -7.97 11.34
C ILE A 39 -20.23 -7.05 12.15
N ILE A 40 -21.20 -7.59 12.88
CA ILE A 40 -22.09 -6.79 13.75
C ILE A 40 -21.27 -6.06 14.81
N GLY A 41 -20.33 -6.74 15.47
CA GLY A 41 -19.42 -6.12 16.44
C GLY A 41 -18.60 -4.98 15.82
N PHE A 42 -18.13 -5.15 14.59
CA PHE A 42 -17.42 -4.11 13.85
C PHE A 42 -18.29 -2.89 13.51
N LEU A 43 -19.55 -3.11 13.15
CA LEU A 43 -20.53 -2.04 12.95
C LEU A 43 -20.82 -1.30 14.28
N VAL A 44 -20.97 -2.02 15.39
CA VAL A 44 -21.15 -1.41 16.72
C VAL A 44 -19.95 -0.54 17.10
N VAL A 45 -18.71 -1.04 16.93
CA VAL A 45 -17.50 -0.26 17.19
C VAL A 45 -17.40 0.95 16.26
N THR A 46 -17.80 0.81 15.00
CA THR A 46 -17.86 1.94 14.06
C THR A 46 -18.79 3.03 14.58
N LEU A 47 -20.05 2.70 14.86
CA LEU A 47 -21.05 3.65 15.33
C LEU A 47 -20.65 4.29 16.66
N TRP A 48 -20.12 3.48 17.59
CA TRP A 48 -19.60 3.97 18.87
C TRP A 48 -18.43 4.94 18.68
N SER A 49 -17.45 4.59 17.82
CA SER A 49 -16.29 5.43 17.55
C SER A 49 -16.68 6.74 16.88
N PHE A 50 -17.72 6.76 16.06
CA PHE A 50 -18.26 7.96 15.45
C PHE A 50 -18.99 8.84 16.46
N ALA A 51 -19.81 8.25 17.34
CA ALA A 51 -20.56 8.97 18.34
C ALA A 51 -19.66 9.61 19.43
N MET A 52 -18.59 8.90 19.82
CA MET A 52 -17.67 9.34 20.88
C MET A 52 -16.44 10.08 20.36
N GLY A 53 -16.08 9.85 19.10
CA GLY A 53 -14.93 10.47 18.46
C GLY A 53 -15.20 11.94 18.10
N ASP A 54 -14.13 12.73 18.11
CA ASP A 54 -14.17 14.14 17.74
C ASP A 54 -13.27 14.38 16.52
N TYR A 55 -13.81 14.12 15.33
CA TYR A 55 -13.09 14.25 14.06
C TYR A 55 -12.51 15.66 13.85
N LYS A 56 -13.09 16.69 14.47
CA LYS A 56 -12.64 18.09 14.36
C LYS A 56 -11.25 18.29 14.98
N ARG A 57 -10.85 17.48 15.96
CA ARG A 57 -9.50 17.53 16.56
C ARG A 57 -8.39 17.11 15.59
N VAL A 58 -8.73 16.35 14.55
CA VAL A 58 -7.78 15.95 13.49
C VAL A 58 -7.74 17.00 12.39
N LEU A 59 -8.89 17.58 12.06
CA LEU A 59 -9.03 18.53 10.97
C LEU A 59 -8.51 19.94 11.34
N TYR A 60 -8.71 20.38 12.58
CA TYR A 60 -8.39 21.73 13.04
C TYR A 60 -7.24 21.75 14.06
N PRO A 61 -6.41 22.80 14.05
CA PRO A 61 -5.36 22.95 15.03
C PRO A 61 -5.89 23.31 16.42
N THR A 62 -5.14 22.90 17.44
CA THR A 62 -5.43 23.15 18.85
C THR A 62 -4.41 24.14 19.42
N ASN A 63 -4.87 25.11 20.21
CA ASN A 63 -4.03 26.10 20.87
C ASN A 63 -3.34 25.56 22.14
N SER A 64 -2.47 26.34 22.78
CA SER A 64 -1.75 25.90 24.00
C SER A 64 -2.64 25.70 25.23
N GLN A 65 -3.92 26.07 25.16
CA GLN A 65 -4.92 25.80 26.19
C GLN A 65 -5.76 24.54 25.90
N GLY A 66 -5.46 23.80 24.82
CA GLY A 66 -6.22 22.62 24.43
C GLY A 66 -7.52 22.92 23.66
N ARG A 67 -7.79 24.19 23.34
CA ARG A 67 -9.00 24.63 22.60
C ARG A 67 -8.77 24.56 21.09
N VAL A 68 -9.78 24.07 20.37
CA VAL A 68 -9.77 23.93 18.90
C VAL A 68 -10.12 25.27 18.24
N CYS A 69 -9.22 25.79 17.40
CA CYS A 69 -9.45 27.05 16.68
C CYS A 69 -10.63 26.89 15.70
N GLY A 70 -11.53 27.89 15.66
CA GLY A 70 -12.73 27.89 14.80
C GLY A 70 -13.93 27.10 15.34
N ARG A 71 -13.79 26.37 16.46
CA ARG A 71 -14.91 25.71 17.16
C ARG A 71 -15.07 26.22 18.58
N ASP A 72 -14.05 26.00 19.40
CA ASP A 72 -14.05 26.45 20.80
C ASP A 72 -13.72 27.95 20.89
N VAL A 73 -13.08 28.47 19.83
CA VAL A 73 -12.88 29.90 19.58
C VAL A 73 -13.42 30.20 18.17
N PRO A 74 -14.75 30.38 18.02
CA PRO A 74 -15.40 30.44 16.70
C PRO A 74 -14.89 31.60 15.83
N ASP A 75 -14.60 32.75 16.43
CA ASP A 75 -14.14 33.95 15.71
C ASP A 75 -12.68 33.87 15.24
N LYS A 76 -11.94 32.82 15.63
CA LYS A 76 -10.49 32.70 15.40
C LYS A 76 -10.14 31.31 14.86
N PRO A 77 -10.23 31.08 13.53
CA PRO A 77 -10.04 29.76 12.94
C PRO A 77 -8.56 29.37 12.73
N TYR A 78 -7.62 30.31 12.75
CA TYR A 78 -6.21 30.03 12.41
C TYR A 78 -5.32 29.91 13.64
N LEU A 79 -4.34 29.02 13.62
CA LEU A 79 -3.36 28.87 14.70
C LEU A 79 -2.06 29.64 14.40
N PHE A 80 -1.66 30.51 15.32
CA PHE A 80 -0.41 31.27 15.27
C PHE A 80 0.59 30.80 16.34
N PHE A 81 1.87 30.75 15.99
CA PHE A 81 2.98 30.34 16.86
C PHE A 81 3.80 31.55 17.29
N PHE A 82 4.03 31.72 18.60
CA PHE A 82 4.84 32.85 19.10
C PHE A 82 6.30 32.78 18.65
N ASP A 83 6.85 31.57 18.59
CA ASP A 83 8.18 31.32 18.05
C ASP A 83 8.16 29.97 17.32
N LEU A 84 8.04 30.06 16.00
CA LEU A 84 8.02 28.90 15.11
C LEU A 84 9.41 28.23 15.00
N GLN A 85 10.50 28.99 15.19
CA GLN A 85 11.87 28.49 15.07
C GLN A 85 12.22 27.54 16.20
N SER A 86 11.80 27.88 17.43
CA SER A 86 11.97 26.99 18.58
C SER A 86 11.21 25.68 18.41
N CYS A 87 10.11 25.66 17.65
CA CYS A 87 9.44 24.42 17.30
C CYS A 87 10.30 23.57 16.34
N PHE A 88 10.82 24.14 15.25
CA PHE A 88 11.63 23.38 14.28
C PHE A 88 12.93 22.80 14.86
N LYS A 89 13.50 23.40 15.92
CA LYS A 89 14.70 22.88 16.59
C LYS A 89 14.51 21.52 17.27
N LEU A 90 13.29 21.12 17.62
CA LEU A 90 13.02 19.85 18.34
C LEU A 90 12.94 18.61 17.44
N GLY A 91 12.92 18.78 16.10
CA GLY A 91 12.95 17.65 15.16
C GLY A 91 11.88 16.59 15.45
N PRO A 92 12.21 15.27 15.43
CA PRO A 92 11.23 14.20 15.64
C PRO A 92 10.56 14.18 17.02
N ALA A 93 11.16 14.85 18.02
CA ALA A 93 10.61 14.90 19.38
C ALA A 93 9.29 15.69 19.46
N LEU A 94 9.02 16.57 18.47
CA LEU A 94 7.81 17.38 18.37
C LEU A 94 6.50 16.59 18.48
N VAL A 95 6.49 15.38 17.92
CA VAL A 95 5.31 14.50 17.92
C VAL A 95 4.94 14.06 19.35
N ILE A 96 5.91 14.03 20.25
CA ILE A 96 5.76 13.52 21.62
C ILE A 96 5.65 14.67 22.63
N THR A 97 6.43 15.74 22.45
CA THR A 97 6.55 16.84 23.43
C THR A 97 5.70 18.06 23.10
N GLY A 98 5.15 18.15 21.88
CA GLY A 98 4.57 19.38 21.34
C GLY A 98 5.62 20.47 21.08
N CYS A 99 5.21 21.57 20.43
CA CYS A 99 6.08 22.76 20.31
C CYS A 99 6.22 23.42 21.71
N PRO A 100 7.43 23.76 22.16
CA PRO A 100 7.65 24.40 23.46
C PRO A 100 7.30 25.89 23.48
N THR A 101 6.43 26.37 22.57
CA THR A 101 6.08 27.78 22.41
C THR A 101 4.57 27.99 22.52
N PRO A 102 4.12 29.14 23.06
CA PRO A 102 2.70 29.45 23.09
C PRO A 102 2.10 29.49 21.68
N GLN A 103 0.93 28.89 21.56
CA GLN A 103 0.14 28.78 20.34
C GLN A 103 -1.24 29.36 20.63
N VAL A 104 -1.69 30.28 19.78
CA VAL A 104 -2.94 31.02 19.96
C VAL A 104 -3.78 30.98 18.70
N CYS A 105 -5.10 31.02 18.85
CA CYS A 105 -6.00 31.14 17.72
C CYS A 105 -6.13 32.61 17.31
N VAL A 106 -6.10 32.93 16.02
CA VAL A 106 -6.25 34.27 15.43
C VAL A 106 -7.34 34.28 14.36
N ALA A 107 -7.97 35.44 14.15
CA ALA A 107 -9.06 35.63 13.18
C ALA A 107 -8.57 35.55 11.73
N SER A 108 -7.41 36.15 11.45
CA SER A 108 -6.72 36.10 10.16
C SER A 108 -5.22 35.92 10.41
N CYS A 109 -4.52 35.31 9.45
CA CYS A 109 -3.07 35.28 9.50
C CYS A 109 -2.51 36.68 9.24
N PRO A 110 -1.44 37.08 9.96
CA PRO A 110 -0.89 38.42 9.83
C PRO A 110 -0.28 38.64 8.46
N GLU A 111 -0.60 39.77 7.83
CA GLU A 111 -0.06 40.17 6.52
C GLU A 111 1.11 41.17 6.64
N TYR A 112 1.61 41.40 7.85
CA TYR A 112 2.64 42.39 8.15
C TYR A 112 3.83 41.76 8.87
N TYR A 113 4.92 42.53 8.96
CA TYR A 113 6.12 42.16 9.71
C TYR A 113 6.28 43.08 10.92
N TRP A 114 6.60 42.51 12.08
CA TRP A 114 6.79 43.29 13.32
C TRP A 114 7.80 42.62 14.26
N SER A 115 8.51 43.42 15.08
CA SER A 115 9.50 42.95 16.07
C SER A 115 9.56 43.87 17.30
N TRP A 116 9.57 43.29 18.49
CA TRP A 116 9.57 44.02 19.75
C TRP A 116 10.86 44.81 20.04
N LYS A 117 12.02 44.34 19.56
CA LYS A 117 13.33 45.00 19.80
C LYS A 117 13.49 46.35 19.10
N VAL A 118 12.51 46.72 18.28
CA VAL A 118 12.59 47.82 17.32
C VAL A 118 11.56 48.91 17.61
N SER A 119 10.59 48.67 18.50
CA SER A 119 9.40 49.52 18.64
C SER A 119 9.27 50.06 20.06
N SER A 120 9.59 51.35 20.26
CA SER A 120 9.59 52.04 21.57
C SER A 120 8.33 52.89 21.84
N GLN A 121 7.22 52.66 21.13
CA GLN A 121 6.02 53.51 21.23
C GLN A 121 4.70 52.70 21.27
N ASP A 122 3.67 53.28 21.88
CA ASP A 122 2.35 52.68 22.13
C ASP A 122 1.62 52.19 20.87
N ALA A 123 1.92 52.76 19.69
CA ALA A 123 1.40 52.27 18.39
C ALA A 123 1.86 50.83 18.05
N ALA A 124 2.90 50.31 18.72
CA ALA A 124 3.37 48.94 18.55
C ALA A 124 2.39 47.89 19.08
N ARG A 125 1.56 48.24 20.07
CA ARG A 125 0.72 47.30 20.81
C ARG A 125 -0.39 46.69 19.95
N SER A 126 -0.88 47.41 18.95
CA SER A 126 -1.92 46.94 18.02
C SER A 126 -1.41 45.87 17.05
N LEU A 127 -0.10 45.84 16.78
CA LEU A 127 0.57 44.89 15.88
C LEU A 127 1.03 43.62 16.61
N MET A 128 1.01 43.61 17.95
CA MET A 128 1.39 42.46 18.77
C MET A 128 0.29 41.40 18.77
N ILE A 129 0.68 40.12 18.77
CA ILE A 129 -0.24 39.00 18.99
C ILE A 129 0.07 38.40 20.35
N CYS A 130 -0.90 38.48 21.27
CA CYS A 130 -0.79 38.06 22.66
C CYS A 130 -1.59 36.78 22.95
N LEU A 131 -1.49 36.28 24.19
CA LEU A 131 -2.30 35.16 24.67
C LEU A 131 -3.80 35.45 24.42
N ASP A 132 -4.58 34.40 24.21
CA ASP A 132 -5.96 34.46 23.69
C ASP A 132 -6.10 35.04 22.27
N GLY A 133 -4.97 35.33 21.58
CA GLY A 133 -4.95 35.82 20.20
C GLY A 133 -5.50 37.23 20.05
N VAL A 134 -5.39 38.06 21.08
CA VAL A 134 -5.74 39.49 21.08
C VAL A 134 -4.48 40.34 20.94
N ASN A 135 -4.62 41.63 20.67
CA ASN A 135 -3.49 42.55 20.64
C ASN A 135 -3.14 43.06 22.04
N ALA A 136 -2.00 43.74 22.19
CA ALA A 136 -1.51 44.21 23.48
C ALA A 136 -2.28 45.43 24.03
N ASN A 137 -3.25 45.98 23.26
CA ASN A 137 -4.17 47.02 23.72
C ASN A 137 -5.35 46.46 24.52
N ASP A 138 -5.52 45.14 24.56
CA ASP A 138 -6.55 44.50 25.37
C ASP A 138 -6.37 44.88 26.86
N PRO A 139 -7.46 45.16 27.60
CA PRO A 139 -7.40 45.52 29.02
C PRO A 139 -6.56 44.57 29.88
N LYS A 140 -6.45 43.30 29.48
CA LYS A 140 -5.61 42.29 30.15
C LYS A 140 -4.11 42.58 30.12
N PHE A 141 -3.63 43.27 29.08
CA PHE A 141 -2.20 43.46 28.81
C PHE A 141 -1.78 44.94 28.82
N ASN A 142 -2.74 45.87 28.80
CA ASN A 142 -2.51 47.31 28.71
C ASN A 142 -1.66 47.88 29.88
N SER A 143 -1.70 47.25 31.06
CA SER A 143 -0.98 47.72 32.25
C SER A 143 0.50 47.32 32.31
N GLN A 144 0.99 46.43 31.43
CA GLN A 144 2.36 45.90 31.45
C GLN A 144 3.18 46.48 30.30
N SER A 145 4.49 46.74 30.49
CA SER A 145 5.34 47.26 29.40
C SER A 145 5.52 46.23 28.27
N ILE A 146 5.87 46.70 27.07
CA ILE A 146 6.11 45.82 25.91
C ILE A 146 7.21 44.79 26.21
N GLU A 147 8.27 45.22 26.90
CA GLU A 147 9.37 44.36 27.33
C GLU A 147 8.90 43.29 28.32
N GLN A 148 8.07 43.68 29.29
CA GLN A 148 7.50 42.73 30.26
C GLN A 148 6.61 41.70 29.58
N LEU A 149 5.75 42.13 28.64
CA LEU A 149 4.86 41.24 27.89
C LEU A 149 5.63 40.18 27.08
N VAL A 150 6.76 40.57 26.49
CA VAL A 150 7.60 39.66 25.71
C VAL A 150 8.46 38.77 26.61
N GLN A 151 9.06 39.31 27.68
CA GLN A 151 9.87 38.54 28.63
C GLN A 151 9.05 37.50 29.38
N ASN A 152 7.81 37.84 29.75
CA ASN A 152 6.86 36.94 30.39
C ASN A 152 6.20 35.95 29.40
N ARG A 153 6.56 35.99 28.10
CA ARG A 153 5.99 35.16 27.03
C ARG A 153 4.47 35.28 26.88
N GLN A 154 3.91 36.44 27.24
CA GLN A 154 2.49 36.75 27.11
C GLN A 154 2.15 37.25 25.71
N CYS A 155 3.13 37.80 24.99
CA CYS A 155 2.99 38.19 23.59
C CYS A 155 4.15 37.69 22.73
N ALA A 156 3.87 37.49 21.44
CA ALA A 156 4.85 37.05 20.46
C ALA A 156 5.94 38.11 20.28
N PRO A 157 7.22 37.75 20.32
CA PRO A 157 8.32 38.69 20.11
C PRO A 157 8.41 39.20 18.67
N TYR A 158 7.97 38.40 17.69
CA TYR A 158 8.02 38.74 16.28
C TYR A 158 6.75 38.28 15.59
N VAL A 159 6.33 39.03 14.57
CA VAL A 159 5.23 38.65 13.67
C VAL A 159 5.77 38.68 12.24
N TYR A 160 5.49 37.63 11.49
CA TYR A 160 5.87 37.50 10.09
C TYR A 160 4.64 37.48 9.21
N HIS A 161 4.73 38.06 8.01
CA HIS A 161 3.72 37.88 6.99
C HIS A 161 3.52 36.38 6.73
N SER A 162 2.30 35.90 6.93
CA SER A 162 1.96 34.48 6.98
C SER A 162 0.71 34.17 6.17
N ILE A 163 0.72 33.03 5.49
CA ILE A 163 -0.43 32.48 4.76
C ILE A 163 -1.04 31.31 5.54
N PRO A 164 -2.36 31.09 5.44
CA PRO A 164 -3.02 29.97 6.08
C PRO A 164 -2.75 28.66 5.33
N ILE A 165 -2.13 27.67 5.99
CA ILE A 165 -1.92 26.30 5.49
C ILE A 165 -2.50 25.32 6.50
N LEU A 166 -3.52 24.54 6.10
CA LEU A 166 -4.23 23.58 6.98
C LEU A 166 -4.66 24.21 8.32
N GLY A 167 -5.18 25.44 8.28
CA GLY A 167 -5.61 26.19 9.46
C GLY A 167 -4.49 26.77 10.32
N ARG A 168 -3.21 26.68 9.90
CA ARG A 168 -2.06 27.22 10.63
C ARG A 168 -1.45 28.40 9.87
N CYS A 169 -1.06 29.45 10.58
CA CYS A 169 -0.35 30.58 9.98
C CYS A 169 1.12 30.21 9.78
N MET A 170 1.49 29.99 8.52
CA MET A 170 2.87 29.68 8.11
C MET A 170 3.46 30.87 7.36
N PRO A 171 4.70 31.29 7.67
CA PRO A 171 5.36 32.38 6.95
C PRO A 171 5.36 32.13 5.43
N SER A 172 4.97 33.12 4.62
CA SER A 172 4.86 32.96 3.15
C SER A 172 6.18 32.66 2.45
N GLN A 173 7.31 32.99 3.10
CA GLN A 173 8.67 32.78 2.62
C GLN A 173 9.44 31.81 3.52
N LEU A 174 8.75 30.81 4.06
CA LEU A 174 9.32 29.85 5.03
C LEU A 174 10.65 29.23 4.55
N SER A 175 10.77 28.93 3.25
CA SER A 175 11.98 28.40 2.62
C SER A 175 13.16 29.37 2.68
N ARG A 176 12.96 30.66 2.38
CA ARG A 176 14.03 31.69 2.38
C ARG A 176 14.42 32.16 3.77
N LEU A 177 13.44 32.25 4.67
CA LEU A 177 13.65 32.57 6.09
C LEU A 177 14.60 31.58 6.77
N LEU A 178 14.67 30.35 6.26
CA LEU A 178 15.40 29.24 6.88
C LEU A 178 16.57 28.73 6.03
N ALA A 179 16.64 29.04 4.72
CA ALA A 179 17.71 28.62 3.80
C ALA A 179 19.01 29.44 3.89
N ASN A 180 18.94 30.77 4.03
CA ASN A 180 20.13 31.59 3.80
C ASN A 180 21.10 31.71 4.98
N GLY A 181 20.75 31.28 6.20
CA GLY A 181 21.67 31.33 7.34
C GLY A 181 22.20 32.73 7.72
N THR A 182 21.87 33.77 6.96
CA THR A 182 22.23 35.19 7.16
C THR A 182 21.30 35.88 8.15
N GLY A 183 20.17 35.25 8.48
CA GLY A 183 19.17 35.82 9.35
C GLY A 183 18.40 36.98 8.73
N GLN A 184 18.34 37.10 7.40
CA GLN A 184 17.60 38.17 6.70
C GLN A 184 16.35 37.60 6.02
N VAL A 185 15.21 38.27 6.19
CA VAL A 185 13.98 38.02 5.42
C VAL A 185 14.23 38.56 4.00
N LEU A 186 13.94 37.82 2.92
CA LEU A 186 14.33 38.18 1.54
C LEU A 186 13.13 38.12 0.57
N ASP A 187 12.94 39.17 -0.23
CA ASP A 187 11.86 39.31 -1.22
C ASP A 187 12.07 38.41 -2.45
N LYS A 188 11.05 38.24 -3.32
CA LYS A 188 11.05 37.44 -4.55
C LYS A 188 12.29 37.64 -5.43
N ALA A 189 12.89 38.84 -5.39
CA ALA A 189 14.12 39.23 -6.09
C ALA A 189 15.42 39.17 -5.24
N ASP A 190 15.46 38.38 -4.16
CA ASP A 190 16.62 38.22 -3.24
C ASP A 190 17.13 39.52 -2.59
N LYS A 191 16.25 40.53 -2.46
CA LYS A 191 16.52 41.76 -1.70
C LYS A 191 16.09 41.59 -0.25
N PRO A 192 16.86 42.06 0.75
CA PRO A 192 16.44 42.00 2.15
C PRO A 192 15.13 42.77 2.35
N ILE A 193 14.11 42.09 2.85
CA ILE A 193 12.87 42.71 3.32
C ILE A 193 13.23 43.48 4.59
N LEU A 194 13.21 44.79 4.42
CA LEU A 194 13.44 45.74 5.48
C LEU A 194 12.24 45.70 6.42
N LEU A 195 12.45 45.21 7.64
CA LEU A 195 11.43 45.23 8.68
C LEU A 195 11.13 46.69 8.99
N ARG A 196 9.87 47.09 8.78
CA ARG A 196 9.42 48.45 9.05
C ARG A 196 8.79 48.52 10.43
N ASN A 197 9.09 49.56 11.21
CA ASN A 197 8.41 49.80 12.48
C ASN A 197 6.98 50.35 12.25
N ALA A 198 6.22 50.56 13.33
CA ALA A 198 4.89 51.18 13.28
C ALA A 198 4.89 52.60 12.65
N SER A 199 6.07 53.21 12.54
CA SER A 199 6.33 54.53 11.96
C SER A 199 6.89 54.46 10.52
N ASN A 200 6.85 53.27 9.90
CA ASN A 200 7.28 52.99 8.52
C ASN A 200 8.79 53.11 8.23
N GLU A 201 9.64 53.16 9.26
CA GLU A 201 11.09 53.27 9.18
C GLU A 201 11.78 51.91 9.01
N VAL A 202 12.80 51.87 8.16
CA VAL A 202 13.56 50.68 7.77
C VAL A 202 14.58 50.29 8.85
N VAL A 203 14.54 49.04 9.33
CA VAL A 203 15.47 48.58 10.38
C VAL A 203 16.27 47.35 9.95
N ASN A 204 17.59 47.40 10.19
CA ASN A 204 18.55 46.39 9.81
C ASN A 204 18.30 45.05 10.54
N SER A 205 17.93 44.05 9.73
CA SER A 205 17.84 42.60 9.94
C SER A 205 17.96 42.03 11.37
N VAL A 206 16.83 41.53 11.88
CA VAL A 206 16.76 40.64 13.05
C VAL A 206 17.43 39.30 12.70
N LYS A 207 18.58 38.98 13.32
CA LYS A 207 19.29 37.69 13.11
C LYS A 207 18.39 36.49 13.46
N VAL A 208 17.82 35.83 12.45
CA VAL A 208 17.13 34.54 12.56
C VAL A 208 18.16 33.40 12.65
N ALA A 209 17.95 32.46 13.59
CA ALA A 209 18.89 31.36 13.83
C ALA A 209 18.80 30.26 12.76
N LYS A 210 19.95 29.67 12.42
CA LYS A 210 20.12 28.54 11.48
C LYS A 210 19.33 27.31 11.95
N SER A 211 18.29 26.90 11.21
CA SER A 211 17.61 25.60 11.42
C SER A 211 18.18 24.52 10.48
N ARG A 212 18.13 23.24 10.85
CA ARG A 212 18.58 22.13 9.99
C ARG A 212 17.62 21.98 8.78
N ASN A 213 18.19 22.09 7.58
CA ASN A 213 17.51 22.32 6.29
C ASN A 213 16.60 21.19 5.76
N LEU A 214 16.62 19.99 6.35
CA LEU A 214 16.03 18.79 5.72
C LEU A 214 14.50 18.86 5.52
N MET A 215 13.75 19.32 6.53
CA MET A 215 12.28 19.32 6.46
C MET A 215 11.75 20.39 5.49
N LEU A 216 12.53 21.45 5.27
CA LEU A 216 12.12 22.61 4.48
C LEU A 216 12.41 22.45 2.99
N GLU A 217 13.52 21.79 2.67
CA GLU A 217 13.81 21.34 1.30
C GLU A 217 12.74 20.33 0.82
N LEU A 218 12.22 19.48 1.72
CA LEU A 218 11.11 18.59 1.40
C LEU A 218 9.82 19.35 1.04
N VAL A 219 9.48 20.44 1.72
CA VAL A 219 8.27 21.22 1.42
C VAL A 219 8.35 21.86 0.03
N THR A 220 9.50 22.42 -0.35
CA THR A 220 9.67 23.04 -1.68
C THR A 220 9.69 22.02 -2.81
N ILE A 221 10.27 20.84 -2.57
CA ILE A 221 10.18 19.71 -3.50
C ILE A 221 8.72 19.26 -3.64
N CYS A 222 7.97 19.15 -2.53
CA CYS A 222 6.55 18.78 -2.57
C CYS A 222 5.69 19.77 -3.38
N GLU A 223 5.87 21.09 -3.20
CA GLU A 223 5.12 22.10 -3.97
C GLU A 223 5.37 21.96 -5.48
N LYS A 224 6.63 21.80 -5.89
CA LYS A 224 7.01 21.60 -7.30
C LYS A 224 6.44 20.30 -7.86
N ILE A 225 6.51 19.21 -7.10
CA ILE A 225 5.91 17.93 -7.49
C ILE A 225 4.39 18.07 -7.70
N VAL A 226 3.69 18.73 -6.78
CA VAL A 226 2.23 18.92 -6.90
C VAL A 226 1.89 19.75 -8.12
N ALA A 227 2.65 20.81 -8.41
CA ALA A 227 2.48 21.61 -9.62
C ALA A 227 2.69 20.78 -10.90
N ASP A 228 3.78 20.00 -10.95
CA ASP A 228 4.09 19.11 -12.09
C ASP A 228 2.98 18.06 -12.30
N LEU A 229 2.42 17.49 -11.22
CA LEU A 229 1.31 16.53 -11.27
C LEU A 229 0.00 17.17 -11.70
N ALA A 230 -0.32 18.36 -11.18
CA ALA A 230 -1.52 19.10 -11.56
C ALA A 230 -1.50 19.51 -13.04
N LEU A 231 -0.33 19.68 -13.63
CA LEU A 231 -0.17 19.96 -15.05
C LEU A 231 -0.26 18.68 -15.92
N THR A 232 0.27 17.55 -15.45
CA THR A 232 0.44 16.32 -16.26
C THR A 232 -0.59 15.22 -16.02
N TRP A 233 -1.56 15.42 -15.13
CA TRP A 233 -2.52 14.37 -14.75
C TRP A 233 -3.27 13.74 -15.92
N HIS A 234 -3.61 14.51 -16.96
CA HIS A 234 -4.27 14.00 -18.16
C HIS A 234 -3.41 12.96 -18.90
N ILE A 235 -2.11 13.25 -19.05
CA ILE A 235 -1.15 12.35 -19.70
C ILE A 235 -1.04 11.07 -18.87
N ILE A 236 -0.96 11.19 -17.54
CA ILE A 236 -0.90 10.04 -16.62
C ILE A 236 -2.14 9.14 -16.82
N VAL A 237 -3.34 9.71 -16.84
CA VAL A 237 -4.59 8.96 -17.04
C VAL A 237 -4.62 8.27 -18.41
N ILE A 238 -4.21 8.95 -19.48
CA ILE A 238 -4.13 8.36 -20.82
C ILE A 238 -3.15 7.18 -20.84
N CYS A 239 -1.95 7.32 -20.25
CA CYS A 239 -0.99 6.22 -20.16
C CYS A 239 -1.53 5.02 -19.36
N ILE A 240 -2.30 5.27 -18.29
CA ILE A 240 -2.99 4.20 -17.54
C ILE A 240 -4.00 3.48 -18.43
N LEU A 241 -4.82 4.21 -19.20
CA LEU A 241 -5.77 3.60 -20.15
C LEU A 241 -5.06 2.78 -21.24
N VAL A 242 -3.95 3.30 -21.79
CA VAL A 242 -3.10 2.55 -22.73
C VAL A 242 -2.57 1.26 -22.09
N SER A 243 -2.17 1.29 -20.82
CA SER A 243 -1.70 0.09 -20.10
C SER A 243 -2.79 -0.99 -19.97
N VAL A 244 -4.06 -0.59 -19.81
CA VAL A 244 -5.21 -1.50 -19.79
C VAL A 244 -5.39 -2.17 -21.15
N VAL A 245 -5.35 -1.39 -22.23
CA VAL A 245 -5.47 -1.90 -23.61
C VAL A 245 -4.32 -2.85 -23.95
N LEU A 246 -3.08 -2.47 -23.61
CA LEU A 246 -1.90 -3.32 -23.81
C LEU A 246 -1.99 -4.62 -22.99
N SER A 247 -2.52 -4.57 -21.77
CA SER A 247 -2.75 -5.77 -20.95
C SER A 247 -3.77 -6.72 -21.60
N PHE A 248 -4.84 -6.18 -22.18
CA PHE A 248 -5.80 -6.96 -22.94
C PHE A 248 -5.18 -7.58 -24.20
N ILE A 249 -4.43 -6.79 -24.97
CA ILE A 249 -3.71 -7.25 -26.16
C ILE A 249 -2.74 -8.37 -25.79
N TRP A 250 -1.97 -8.22 -24.71
CA TRP A 250 -1.04 -9.25 -24.25
C TRP A 250 -1.75 -10.59 -23.97
N ILE A 251 -2.90 -10.56 -23.28
CA ILE A 251 -3.69 -11.76 -23.01
C ILE A 251 -4.23 -12.38 -24.31
N CYS A 252 -4.63 -11.56 -25.28
CA CYS A 252 -5.01 -12.05 -26.61
C CYS A 252 -3.82 -12.63 -27.38
N LEU A 253 -2.62 -12.06 -27.27
CA LEU A 253 -1.40 -12.60 -27.90
C LEU A 253 -1.02 -13.96 -27.31
N LEU A 254 -1.23 -14.16 -26.01
CA LEU A 254 -1.09 -15.46 -25.33
C LEU A 254 -2.07 -16.52 -25.85
N ARG A 255 -2.98 -16.22 -26.76
CA ARG A 255 -3.83 -17.20 -27.45
C ARG A 255 -3.19 -17.75 -28.71
N PHE A 256 -2.62 -16.88 -29.54
CA PHE A 256 -2.15 -17.24 -30.88
C PHE A 256 -0.68 -17.67 -30.88
N CYS A 257 0.11 -17.10 -29.98
CA CYS A 257 1.56 -17.25 -29.98
C CYS A 257 2.10 -17.95 -28.73
N THR A 258 1.27 -18.58 -27.88
CA THR A 258 1.72 -19.15 -26.59
C THR A 258 2.93 -20.07 -26.76
N THR A 259 2.85 -21.02 -27.69
CA THR A 259 3.94 -21.97 -27.94
C THR A 259 5.22 -21.23 -28.37
N ALA A 260 5.10 -20.28 -29.30
CA ALA A 260 6.23 -19.48 -29.76
C ALA A 260 6.82 -18.65 -28.60
N ILE A 261 6.00 -17.89 -27.89
CA ILE A 261 6.38 -17.04 -26.76
C ILE A 261 7.14 -17.84 -25.69
N VAL A 262 6.66 -19.03 -25.32
CA VAL A 262 7.32 -19.86 -24.31
C VAL A 262 8.69 -20.33 -24.79
N TRP A 263 8.79 -20.87 -26.01
CA TRP A 263 10.08 -21.33 -26.53
C TRP A 263 11.06 -20.18 -26.78
N THR A 264 10.59 -19.04 -27.29
CA THR A 264 11.45 -17.87 -27.52
C THR A 264 11.94 -17.25 -26.22
N THR A 265 11.10 -17.19 -25.19
CA THR A 265 11.51 -16.66 -23.87
C THR A 265 12.46 -17.61 -23.15
N LEU A 266 12.24 -18.92 -23.23
CA LEU A 266 13.19 -19.92 -22.74
C LEU A 266 14.53 -19.85 -23.47
N ALA A 267 14.51 -19.73 -24.81
CA ALA A 267 15.71 -19.58 -25.61
C ALA A 267 16.46 -18.29 -25.25
N LEU A 268 15.74 -17.15 -25.17
CA LEU A 268 16.31 -15.86 -24.79
C LEU A 268 16.97 -15.90 -23.41
N TYR A 269 16.31 -16.52 -22.41
CA TYR A 269 16.87 -16.70 -21.08
C TYR A 269 18.19 -17.49 -21.09
N VAL A 270 18.24 -18.59 -21.84
CA VAL A 270 19.47 -19.38 -22.02
C VAL A 270 20.56 -18.57 -22.73
N THR A 271 20.21 -17.85 -23.81
CA THR A 271 21.15 -17.02 -24.56
C THR A 271 21.72 -15.91 -23.70
N LEU A 272 20.90 -15.23 -22.90
CA LEU A 272 21.33 -14.14 -22.03
C LEU A 272 22.25 -14.63 -20.91
N LEU A 273 21.95 -15.81 -20.32
CA LEU A 273 22.84 -16.44 -19.35
C LEU A 273 24.16 -16.90 -19.97
N ALA A 274 24.13 -17.45 -21.18
CA ALA A 274 25.32 -17.87 -21.91
C ALA A 274 26.20 -16.67 -22.27
N SER A 275 25.60 -15.58 -22.79
CA SER A 275 26.32 -14.35 -23.11
C SER A 275 26.87 -13.68 -21.85
N GLY A 276 26.11 -13.65 -20.75
CA GLY A 276 26.58 -13.12 -19.46
C GLY A 276 27.76 -13.91 -18.92
N THR A 277 27.71 -15.24 -18.99
CA THR A 277 28.81 -16.13 -18.60
C THR A 277 30.06 -15.86 -19.46
N GLY A 278 29.90 -15.79 -20.79
CA GLY A 278 30.99 -15.47 -21.71
C GLY A 278 31.60 -14.09 -21.44
N PHE A 279 30.77 -13.09 -21.18
CA PHE A 279 31.20 -11.73 -20.85
C PHE A 279 31.98 -11.69 -19.53
N CYS A 280 31.53 -12.41 -18.49
CA CYS A 280 32.25 -12.51 -17.22
C CYS A 280 33.66 -13.11 -17.41
N PHE A 281 33.79 -14.21 -18.14
CA PHE A 281 35.09 -14.83 -18.42
C PHE A 281 35.98 -13.94 -19.31
N TYR A 282 35.39 -13.23 -20.27
CA TYR A 282 36.11 -12.24 -21.08
C TYR A 282 36.68 -11.12 -20.20
N ARG A 283 35.86 -10.51 -19.33
CA ARG A 283 36.29 -9.44 -18.41
C ARG A 283 37.35 -9.92 -17.42
N TRP A 284 37.22 -11.13 -16.89
CA TRP A 284 38.25 -11.74 -16.05
C TRP A 284 39.58 -11.89 -16.79
N ASN A 285 39.55 -12.37 -18.05
CA ASN A 285 40.76 -12.55 -18.86
C ASN A 285 41.47 -11.22 -19.17
N VAL A 286 40.69 -10.14 -19.39
CA VAL A 286 41.25 -8.79 -19.60
C VAL A 286 41.87 -8.24 -18.31
N LEU A 287 41.14 -8.27 -17.19
CA LEU A 287 41.57 -7.67 -15.92
C LEU A 287 42.72 -8.44 -15.26
N ARG A 288 42.84 -9.75 -15.46
CA ARG A 288 43.97 -10.55 -14.96
C ARG A 288 45.30 -10.18 -15.64
N LYS A 289 45.26 -9.64 -16.85
CA LYS A 289 46.46 -9.26 -17.62
C LYS A 289 46.90 -7.81 -17.38
N ALA A 290 46.14 -7.02 -16.62
CA ALA A 290 46.49 -5.64 -16.30
C ALA A 290 47.57 -5.60 -15.19
N PRO A 291 48.61 -4.75 -15.33
CA PRO A 291 49.77 -4.73 -14.43
C PRO A 291 49.49 -4.22 -12.99
N GLU A 292 48.30 -3.68 -12.70
CA GLU A 292 47.89 -3.18 -11.37
C GLU A 292 46.72 -3.99 -10.77
N SER A 293 46.79 -5.32 -10.76
CA SER A 293 45.76 -6.12 -10.09
C SER A 293 45.96 -6.07 -8.57
N ALA A 294 45.35 -5.10 -7.89
CA ALA A 294 45.24 -5.07 -6.44
C ALA A 294 44.56 -6.37 -5.96
N THR A 295 45.30 -7.23 -5.27
CA THR A 295 44.83 -8.52 -4.76
C THR A 295 44.10 -8.43 -3.43
N GLU A 296 43.91 -7.23 -2.88
CA GLU A 296 43.36 -7.03 -1.54
C GLU A 296 41.87 -6.72 -1.57
N PHE A 297 41.09 -7.58 -0.91
CA PHE A 297 39.66 -7.42 -0.68
C PHE A 297 39.47 -6.39 0.43
N GLU A 298 39.47 -5.09 0.10
CA GLU A 298 39.04 -4.03 1.01
C GLU A 298 37.52 -3.88 0.96
N SER A 299 36.85 -4.04 2.11
CA SER A 299 35.40 -3.88 2.24
C SER A 299 35.01 -2.41 2.15
N SER A 300 34.81 -1.90 0.93
CA SER A 300 34.24 -0.57 0.66
C SER A 300 32.77 -0.68 0.27
N LEU A 301 31.95 0.33 0.60
CA LEU A 301 30.52 0.38 0.22
C LEU A 301 30.31 0.82 -1.24
N ASP A 302 31.38 1.09 -2.00
CA ASP A 302 31.27 1.48 -3.40
C ASP A 302 31.13 0.24 -4.29
N VAL A 303 29.93 0.00 -4.80
CA VAL A 303 29.62 -1.14 -5.69
C VAL A 303 30.50 -1.12 -6.96
N ALA A 304 30.94 0.06 -7.41
CA ALA A 304 31.80 0.20 -8.58
C ALA A 304 33.23 -0.34 -8.35
N SER A 305 33.71 -0.39 -7.10
CA SER A 305 35.04 -0.92 -6.77
C SER A 305 35.10 -2.43 -7.01
N TYR A 306 34.05 -3.17 -6.64
CA TYR A 306 33.95 -4.61 -6.82
C TYR A 306 33.97 -5.04 -8.30
N PHE A 307 33.42 -4.22 -9.21
CA PHE A 307 33.43 -4.50 -10.65
C PHE A 307 34.78 -4.21 -11.34
N ARG A 308 35.74 -3.58 -10.65
CA ARG A 308 37.12 -3.38 -11.16
C ARG A 308 38.03 -4.58 -10.88
N LEU A 309 37.63 -5.45 -9.95
CA LEU A 309 38.46 -6.56 -9.49
C LEU A 309 38.27 -7.82 -10.36
N ALA A 310 39.37 -8.43 -10.80
CA ALA A 310 39.34 -9.63 -11.65
C ALA A 310 38.67 -10.83 -10.94
N SER A 311 38.88 -11.00 -9.63
CA SER A 311 38.31 -12.11 -8.86
C SER A 311 36.79 -12.08 -8.80
N THR A 312 36.17 -10.89 -8.75
CA THR A 312 34.71 -10.72 -8.78
C THR A 312 34.12 -11.30 -10.06
N TRP A 313 34.73 -10.99 -11.22
CA TRP A 313 34.26 -11.50 -12.52
C TRP A 313 34.44 -13.02 -12.67
N LEU A 314 35.50 -13.59 -12.06
CA LEU A 314 35.69 -15.04 -12.02
C LEU A 314 34.59 -15.72 -11.20
N VAL A 315 34.30 -15.23 -10.00
CA VAL A 315 33.25 -15.78 -9.12
C VAL A 315 31.88 -15.67 -9.78
N LEU A 316 31.54 -14.51 -10.33
CA LEU A 316 30.30 -14.30 -11.06
C LEU A 316 30.18 -15.23 -12.28
N GLY A 317 31.28 -15.41 -13.05
CA GLY A 317 31.32 -16.31 -14.20
C GLY A 317 31.12 -17.78 -13.83
N ILE A 318 31.71 -18.26 -12.72
CA ILE A 318 31.51 -19.63 -12.23
C ILE A 318 30.05 -19.84 -11.79
N ILE A 319 29.50 -18.90 -11.01
CA ILE A 319 28.09 -18.96 -10.56
C ILE A 319 27.15 -18.98 -11.76
N SER A 320 27.34 -18.08 -12.74
CA SER A 320 26.49 -18.02 -13.93
C SER A 320 26.61 -19.26 -14.81
N ALA A 321 27.81 -19.85 -14.93
CA ALA A 321 28.02 -21.10 -15.65
C ALA A 321 27.28 -22.28 -15.01
N ILE A 322 27.34 -22.41 -13.68
CA ILE A 322 26.60 -23.44 -12.93
C ILE A 322 25.09 -23.26 -13.14
N LEU A 323 24.59 -22.03 -13.02
CA LEU A 323 23.18 -21.72 -13.27
C LEU A 323 22.75 -22.04 -14.71
N LEU A 324 23.60 -21.77 -15.70
CA LEU A 324 23.34 -22.10 -17.10
C LEU A 324 23.21 -23.63 -17.29
N VAL A 325 24.15 -24.41 -16.75
CA VAL A 325 24.12 -25.88 -16.84
C VAL A 325 22.88 -26.44 -16.16
N ILE A 326 22.57 -25.99 -14.94
CA ILE A 326 21.35 -26.40 -14.21
C ILE A 326 20.11 -26.06 -15.03
N SER A 327 20.02 -24.86 -15.58
CA SER A 327 18.87 -24.42 -16.38
C SER A 327 18.67 -25.28 -17.63
N LEU A 328 19.75 -25.59 -18.36
CA LEU A 328 19.70 -26.45 -19.55
C LEU A 328 19.22 -27.86 -19.20
N VAL A 329 19.80 -28.45 -18.14
CA VAL A 329 19.41 -29.78 -17.65
C VAL A 329 17.93 -29.81 -17.27
N LEU A 330 17.45 -28.79 -16.53
CA LEU A 330 16.04 -28.67 -16.16
C LEU A 330 15.12 -28.57 -17.39
N PHE A 331 15.46 -27.77 -18.40
CA PHE A 331 14.63 -27.64 -19.60
C PHE A 331 14.57 -28.92 -20.43
N ILE A 332 15.66 -29.68 -20.51
CA ILE A 332 15.68 -30.98 -21.21
C ILE A 332 14.77 -31.98 -20.48
N PHE A 333 14.96 -32.17 -19.17
CA PHE A 333 14.18 -33.13 -18.40
C PHE A 333 12.70 -32.75 -18.27
N LEU A 334 12.39 -31.46 -18.17
CA LEU A 334 11.04 -30.96 -17.99
C LEU A 334 10.31 -30.70 -19.32
N ARG A 335 10.92 -30.93 -20.50
CA ARG A 335 10.31 -30.68 -21.82
C ARG A 335 8.87 -31.20 -21.96
N LYS A 336 8.62 -32.45 -21.56
CA LYS A 336 7.26 -33.04 -21.63
C LYS A 336 6.28 -32.36 -20.67
N ARG A 337 6.77 -31.90 -19.51
CA ARG A 337 5.96 -31.17 -18.51
C ARG A 337 5.67 -29.74 -18.96
N ILE A 338 6.66 -29.06 -19.57
CA ILE A 338 6.51 -27.73 -20.18
C ILE A 338 5.46 -27.77 -21.29
N ALA A 339 5.44 -28.83 -22.12
CA ALA A 339 4.40 -29.00 -23.14
C ALA A 339 2.98 -29.06 -22.54
N ILE A 340 2.80 -29.71 -21.38
CA ILE A 340 1.52 -29.71 -20.66
C ILE A 340 1.19 -28.30 -20.15
N ALA A 341 2.17 -27.59 -19.59
CA ALA A 341 1.97 -26.21 -19.15
C ALA A 341 1.55 -25.28 -20.31
N ILE A 342 2.21 -25.37 -21.46
CA ILE A 342 1.83 -24.64 -22.68
C ILE A 342 0.39 -24.96 -23.08
N ALA A 343 0.01 -26.24 -23.08
CA ALA A 343 -1.35 -26.63 -23.42
C ALA A 343 -2.38 -26.06 -22.43
N ILE A 344 -2.10 -26.05 -21.12
CA ILE A 344 -2.97 -25.42 -20.11
C ILE A 344 -3.09 -23.92 -20.35
N LEU A 345 -1.97 -23.21 -20.59
CA LEU A 345 -1.96 -21.78 -20.89
C LEU A 345 -2.82 -21.43 -22.12
N VAL A 346 -2.75 -22.27 -23.16
CA VAL A 346 -3.60 -22.15 -24.36
C VAL A 346 -5.07 -22.36 -24.03
N GLU A 347 -5.41 -23.29 -23.13
CA GLU A 347 -6.80 -23.49 -22.72
C GLU A 347 -7.34 -22.35 -21.86
N VAL A 348 -6.50 -21.78 -20.98
CA VAL A 348 -6.87 -20.60 -20.17
C VAL A 348 -7.11 -19.39 -21.05
N SER A 349 -6.24 -19.13 -22.03
CA SER A 349 -6.42 -17.98 -22.93
C SER A 349 -7.71 -18.10 -23.75
N LYS A 350 -8.09 -19.31 -24.19
CA LYS A 350 -9.41 -19.56 -24.80
C LYS A 350 -10.56 -19.29 -23.83
N ALA A 351 -10.45 -19.77 -22.59
CA ALA A 351 -11.47 -19.56 -21.57
C ALA A 351 -11.68 -18.07 -21.28
N VAL A 352 -10.59 -17.33 -21.05
CA VAL A 352 -10.61 -15.87 -20.82
C VAL A 352 -11.20 -15.11 -22.01
N ALA A 353 -10.84 -15.48 -23.24
CA ALA A 353 -11.38 -14.85 -24.45
C ALA A 353 -12.88 -15.15 -24.65
N SER A 354 -13.36 -16.33 -24.23
CA SER A 354 -14.79 -16.69 -24.29
C SER A 354 -15.62 -16.02 -23.19
N MET A 355 -15.00 -15.72 -22.05
CA MET A 355 -15.63 -15.11 -20.87
C MET A 355 -14.97 -13.76 -20.59
N THR A 356 -15.05 -12.82 -21.53
CA THR A 356 -14.37 -11.52 -21.43
C THR A 356 -14.69 -10.73 -20.16
N SER A 357 -15.87 -10.94 -19.57
CA SER A 357 -16.25 -10.36 -18.27
C SER A 357 -15.27 -10.68 -17.13
N VAL A 358 -14.54 -11.80 -17.22
CA VAL A 358 -13.54 -12.24 -16.22
C VAL A 358 -12.38 -11.24 -16.12
N LEU A 359 -12.05 -10.53 -17.21
CA LEU A 359 -10.97 -9.54 -17.24
C LEU A 359 -11.30 -8.26 -16.47
N PHE A 360 -12.58 -7.90 -16.41
CA PHE A 360 -13.06 -6.73 -15.65
C PHE A 360 -13.39 -7.10 -14.20
N TRP A 361 -13.37 -8.39 -13.85
CA TRP A 361 -13.65 -8.87 -12.51
C TRP A 361 -12.82 -8.19 -11.41
N PRO A 362 -11.50 -7.88 -11.57
CA PRO A 362 -10.70 -7.21 -10.53
C PRO A 362 -11.23 -5.86 -10.06
N ILE A 363 -12.09 -5.18 -10.82
CA ILE A 363 -12.66 -3.88 -10.43
C ILE A 363 -13.51 -4.02 -9.17
N LEU A 364 -14.38 -5.04 -9.10
CA LEU A 364 -15.26 -5.25 -7.96
C LEU A 364 -14.50 -5.48 -6.63
N PRO A 365 -13.53 -6.42 -6.52
CA PRO A 365 -12.79 -6.62 -5.30
C PRO A 365 -11.91 -5.41 -4.95
N ILE A 366 -11.38 -4.65 -5.91
CA ILE A 366 -10.67 -3.39 -5.58
C ILE A 366 -11.62 -2.41 -4.89
N ILE A 367 -12.85 -2.23 -5.42
CA ILE A 367 -13.84 -1.36 -4.78
C ILE A 367 -14.16 -1.85 -3.36
N LEU A 368 -14.38 -3.16 -3.19
CA LEU A 368 -14.66 -3.75 -1.87
C LEU A 368 -13.48 -3.60 -0.91
N GLU A 369 -12.25 -3.83 -1.35
CA GLU A 369 -11.03 -3.64 -0.55
C GLU A 369 -10.86 -2.17 -0.16
N MET A 370 -11.11 -1.23 -1.07
CA MET A 370 -11.07 0.21 -0.79
C MET A 370 -12.13 0.63 0.23
N ILE A 371 -13.35 0.07 0.17
CA ILE A 371 -14.38 0.29 1.18
C ILE A 371 -13.90 -0.21 2.55
N VAL A 372 -13.30 -1.39 2.62
CA VAL A 372 -12.74 -1.94 3.87
C VAL A 372 -11.63 -1.05 4.42
N VAL A 373 -10.69 -0.61 3.57
CA VAL A 373 -9.60 0.30 3.98
C VAL A 373 -10.17 1.62 4.51
N ALA A 374 -11.10 2.23 3.78
CA ALA A 374 -11.73 3.48 4.19
C ALA A 374 -12.44 3.34 5.55
N GLN A 375 -13.19 2.26 5.73
CA GLN A 375 -13.89 1.96 6.98
C GLN A 375 -12.92 1.78 8.15
N VAL A 376 -11.86 1.00 7.96
CA VAL A 376 -10.85 0.73 9.00
C VAL A 376 -10.09 2.00 9.37
N LEU A 377 -9.73 2.83 8.38
CA LEU A 377 -9.07 4.11 8.61
C LEU A 377 -9.98 5.08 9.36
N PHE A 378 -11.25 5.16 8.96
CA PHE A 378 -12.26 5.96 9.65
C PHE A 378 -12.37 5.56 11.13
N VAL A 379 -12.51 4.26 11.43
CA VAL A 379 -12.57 3.75 12.81
C VAL A 379 -11.25 4.02 13.54
N ALA A 380 -10.11 3.80 12.90
CA ALA A 380 -8.80 4.00 13.51
C ALA A 380 -8.56 5.47 13.89
N ILE A 381 -8.92 6.40 13.01
CA ILE A 381 -8.82 7.84 13.27
C ILE A 381 -9.80 8.23 14.38
N SER A 382 -11.07 7.83 14.26
CA SER A 382 -12.11 8.16 15.23
C SER A 382 -11.77 7.66 16.63
N LEU A 383 -11.28 6.43 16.77
CA LEU A 383 -10.83 5.88 18.05
C LEU A 383 -9.64 6.64 18.66
N ARG A 384 -8.71 7.17 17.84
CA ARG A 384 -7.62 8.04 18.33
C ARG A 384 -8.10 9.40 18.82
N THR A 385 -9.22 9.89 18.29
CA THR A 385 -9.81 11.16 18.76
C THR A 385 -10.52 11.03 20.11
N ILE A 386 -10.82 9.80 20.55
CA ILE A 386 -11.33 9.51 21.90
C ILE A 386 -10.15 9.57 22.87
N SER A 387 -9.84 10.77 23.32
CA SER A 387 -8.68 11.05 24.15
C SER A 387 -8.97 12.16 25.16
N ASP A 388 -8.33 12.02 26.32
CA ASP A 388 -8.46 12.97 27.43
C ASP A 388 -7.30 13.98 27.35
N PRO A 389 -7.54 15.26 27.66
CA PRO A 389 -6.49 16.27 27.64
C PRO A 389 -5.48 15.99 28.75
N VAL A 390 -4.20 15.85 28.40
CA VAL A 390 -3.11 15.69 29.37
C VAL A 390 -2.38 17.02 29.51
N GLY A 391 -2.36 17.54 30.73
CA GLY A 391 -1.60 18.74 31.07
C GLY A 391 -0.66 18.52 32.26
N VAL A 392 0.28 19.45 32.43
CA VAL A 392 1.24 19.48 33.54
C VAL A 392 1.16 20.79 34.29
N LYS A 393 1.25 20.73 35.63
CA LYS A 393 1.22 21.93 36.47
C LYS A 393 2.62 22.56 36.54
N ILE A 394 2.72 23.85 36.26
CA ILE A 394 3.98 24.61 36.42
C ILE A 394 4.09 25.03 37.89
N ILE A 395 5.11 24.53 38.59
CA ILE A 395 5.37 24.87 40.00
C ILE A 395 6.34 26.07 40.02
N ASN A 396 5.80 27.25 40.35
CA ASN A 396 6.46 28.56 40.52
C ASN A 396 7.11 29.15 39.24
N GLY A 397 6.80 30.43 38.99
CA GLY A 397 7.05 31.18 37.75
C GLY A 397 8.51 31.45 37.34
N SER A 398 9.45 30.60 37.73
CA SER A 398 10.76 30.51 37.11
C SER A 398 10.80 29.25 36.25
N ASP A 399 10.33 29.37 35.01
CA ASP A 399 10.66 28.39 33.97
C ASP A 399 12.19 28.17 34.02
N PRO A 400 12.72 26.95 34.13
CA PRO A 400 14.13 26.73 33.87
C PRO A 400 14.35 27.19 32.43
N VAL A 401 15.08 28.29 32.28
CA VAL A 401 15.47 28.85 30.99
C VAL A 401 16.12 27.71 30.20
N MET A 402 15.37 27.17 29.24
CA MET A 402 15.80 26.09 28.37
C MET A 402 16.76 26.70 27.35
N ASN A 403 17.97 27.02 27.79
CA ASN A 403 19.09 27.34 26.92
C ASN A 403 19.45 26.08 26.14
N LEU A 404 18.93 26.04 24.92
CA LEU A 404 19.01 24.93 23.99
C LEU A 404 20.44 24.84 23.41
N SER A 405 21.36 24.29 24.19
CA SER A 405 22.60 23.73 23.69
C SER A 405 22.76 22.29 24.19
N SER A 406 23.24 21.44 23.27
CA SER A 406 23.53 20.01 23.33
C SER A 406 22.34 19.02 23.47
N GLU A 407 22.29 18.08 22.52
CA GLU A 407 21.32 16.97 22.40
C GLU A 407 21.27 16.07 23.67
N ASP A 408 22.31 16.07 24.50
CA ASP A 408 22.37 15.32 25.76
C ASP A 408 21.57 15.97 26.90
N LYS A 409 21.39 17.30 26.88
CA LYS A 409 20.61 18.04 27.88
C LYS A 409 19.11 17.82 27.70
N ALA A 410 18.65 17.66 26.45
CA ALA A 410 17.27 17.33 26.13
C ALA A 410 16.84 15.99 26.73
N ARG A 411 17.74 14.99 26.75
CA ARG A 411 17.48 13.67 27.35
C ARG A 411 17.36 13.73 28.87
N LYS A 412 18.13 14.62 29.53
CA LYS A 412 18.10 14.84 30.98
C LYS A 412 16.83 15.58 31.42
N ASN A 413 16.41 16.59 30.65
CA ASN A 413 15.22 17.39 30.90
C ASN A 413 13.90 16.62 30.67
N ILE A 414 13.88 15.60 29.79
CA ILE A 414 12.73 14.69 29.65
C ILE A 414 12.46 13.96 30.97
N LYS A 415 13.51 13.61 31.73
CA LYS A 415 13.39 12.94 33.03
C LYS A 415 12.81 13.86 34.11
N GLU A 416 13.10 15.16 34.04
CA GLU A 416 12.53 16.20 34.90
C GLU A 416 11.08 16.57 34.51
N LEU A 417 10.74 16.52 33.21
CA LEU A 417 9.36 16.72 32.72
C LEU A 417 8.39 15.64 33.26
N PHE A 418 8.89 14.42 33.50
CA PHE A 418 8.11 13.36 34.14
C PHE A 418 7.95 13.51 35.67
N GLN A 419 8.60 14.51 36.30
CA GLN A 419 8.39 14.85 37.71
C GLN A 419 7.23 15.85 37.93
N LEU A 420 6.59 16.32 36.85
CA LEU A 420 5.46 17.25 36.94
C LEU A 420 4.17 16.52 37.33
N ILE A 421 3.35 17.17 38.16
CA ILE A 421 2.04 16.64 38.60
C ILE A 421 1.06 16.71 37.41
N PRO A 422 0.44 15.59 37.01
CA PRO A 422 -0.56 15.58 35.95
C PRO A 422 -1.81 16.35 36.39
N CYS A 423 -2.37 17.14 35.48
CA CYS A 423 -3.59 17.90 35.68
C CYS A 423 -4.45 17.91 34.41
N ASP A 424 -5.76 18.12 34.58
CA ASP A 424 -6.69 18.34 33.46
C ASP A 424 -6.73 19.83 33.11
N PRO A 425 -6.25 20.24 31.93
CA PRO A 425 -6.20 21.65 31.53
C PRO A 425 -7.55 22.20 31.06
N LEU A 426 -8.57 21.37 30.83
CA LEU A 426 -9.89 21.81 30.38
C LEU A 426 -10.88 22.04 31.53
N GLN A 427 -10.51 21.72 32.78
CA GLN A 427 -11.36 21.92 33.94
C GLN A 427 -11.47 23.41 34.31
N ASN A 428 -12.61 23.87 34.82
CA ASN A 428 -12.80 25.28 35.20
C ASN A 428 -12.36 25.59 36.65
N SER A 429 -11.18 25.09 37.06
CA SER A 429 -10.65 25.23 38.42
C SER A 429 -9.40 26.14 38.46
N SER A 430 -9.11 26.74 39.62
CA SER A 430 -7.88 27.55 39.81
C SER A 430 -6.60 26.74 39.55
N ALA A 431 -6.65 25.42 39.78
CA ALA A 431 -5.56 24.50 39.47
C ALA A 431 -5.39 24.28 37.96
N ALA A 432 -6.47 24.28 37.18
CA ALA A 432 -6.42 24.15 35.73
C ALA A 432 -5.84 25.39 35.03
N LYS A 433 -6.02 26.59 35.61
CA LYS A 433 -5.35 27.82 35.11
C LYS A 433 -3.82 27.76 35.20
N ALA A 434 -3.29 26.94 36.12
CA ALA A 434 -1.85 26.68 36.26
C ALA A 434 -1.38 25.42 35.48
N CYS A 435 -2.29 24.79 34.73
CA CYS A 435 -2.05 23.57 33.98
C CYS A 435 -1.74 23.90 32.51
N ARG A 436 -0.59 23.47 32.01
CA ARG A 436 -0.22 23.59 30.60
C ARG A 436 -0.64 22.34 29.84
N PHE A 437 -1.50 22.49 28.85
CA PHE A 437 -1.84 21.39 27.93
C PHE A 437 -0.59 20.94 27.16
N LEU A 438 -0.39 19.62 27.07
CA LEU A 438 0.71 18.99 26.33
C LEU A 438 0.17 18.29 25.08
N TYR A 439 -0.70 17.30 25.28
CA TYR A 439 -1.30 16.49 24.21
C TYR A 439 -2.57 15.80 24.71
N TYR A 440 -3.32 15.20 23.79
CA TYR A 440 -4.46 14.36 24.12
C TYR A 440 -4.01 12.89 24.30
N GLY A 441 -4.18 12.34 25.50
CA GLY A 441 -3.75 10.99 25.86
C GLY A 441 -4.81 9.93 25.58
N ASP A 442 -4.37 8.77 25.06
CA ASP A 442 -5.26 7.65 24.75
C ASP A 442 -5.81 6.98 26.02
N ARG A 443 -7.09 6.58 26.01
CA ARG A 443 -7.68 5.77 27.07
C ARG A 443 -7.27 4.29 26.94
N LYS A 444 -7.14 3.59 28.08
CA LYS A 444 -6.69 2.18 28.10
C LYS A 444 -7.54 1.23 27.25
N TYR A 445 -8.84 1.49 27.06
CA TYR A 445 -9.70 0.60 26.27
C TYR A 445 -9.60 0.82 24.75
N THR A 446 -9.19 2.02 24.30
CA THR A 446 -9.14 2.33 22.85
C THR A 446 -8.11 1.48 22.14
N ILE A 447 -7.04 1.05 22.82
CA ILE A 447 -6.06 0.13 22.24
C ILE A 447 -6.67 -1.24 21.92
N TYR A 448 -7.52 -1.80 22.79
CA TYR A 448 -8.18 -3.08 22.50
C TYR A 448 -9.12 -2.97 21.30
N LEU A 449 -9.85 -1.86 21.18
CA LEU A 449 -10.70 -1.58 20.03
C LEU A 449 -9.88 -1.36 18.74
N GLN A 450 -8.69 -0.76 18.83
CA GLN A 450 -7.76 -0.65 17.71
C GLN A 450 -7.20 -2.01 17.28
N MET A 451 -6.90 -2.91 18.23
CA MET A 451 -6.46 -4.27 17.92
C MET A 451 -7.57 -5.09 17.25
N PHE A 452 -8.81 -4.91 17.68
CA PHE A 452 -9.99 -5.50 17.03
C PHE A 452 -10.21 -4.92 15.62
N ASN A 453 -10.12 -3.60 15.45
CA ASN A 453 -10.20 -2.94 14.13
C ASN A 453 -9.12 -3.47 13.17
N LEU A 454 -7.88 -3.62 13.65
CA LEU A 454 -6.79 -4.20 12.87
C LEU A 454 -7.02 -5.68 12.51
N PHE A 455 -7.60 -6.46 13.42
CA PHE A 455 -7.98 -7.84 13.11
C PHE A 455 -9.06 -7.89 12.02
N MET A 456 -10.10 -7.06 12.14
CA MET A 456 -11.16 -6.97 11.13
C MET A 456 -10.64 -6.52 9.76
N PHE A 457 -9.66 -5.61 9.72
CA PHE A 457 -8.96 -5.27 8.48
C PHE A 457 -8.36 -6.50 7.78
N PHE A 458 -7.56 -7.30 8.50
CA PHE A 458 -6.98 -8.50 7.92
C PHE A 458 -8.06 -9.51 7.50
N TRP A 459 -9.09 -9.71 8.30
CA TRP A 459 -10.14 -10.68 7.99
C TRP A 459 -10.94 -10.28 6.75
N LEU A 460 -11.41 -9.03 6.68
CA LEU A 460 -12.22 -8.55 5.56
C LEU A 460 -11.44 -8.50 4.24
N ILE A 461 -10.17 -8.06 4.26
CA ILE A 461 -9.34 -8.08 3.05
C ILE A 461 -9.12 -9.51 2.54
N ASN A 462 -8.79 -10.47 3.42
CA ASN A 462 -8.65 -11.87 2.98
C ASN A 462 -9.98 -12.50 2.57
N PHE A 463 -11.11 -12.06 3.15
CA PHE A 463 -12.44 -12.51 2.76
C PHE A 463 -12.76 -12.08 1.32
N VAL A 464 -12.53 -10.81 0.98
CA VAL A 464 -12.72 -10.30 -0.41
C VAL A 464 -11.82 -11.04 -1.40
N LYS A 465 -10.55 -11.30 -1.04
CA LYS A 465 -9.63 -12.10 -1.86
C LYS A 465 -10.12 -13.54 -2.07
N SER A 466 -10.61 -14.18 -1.02
CA SER A 466 -11.14 -15.54 -1.07
C SER A 466 -12.38 -15.62 -1.97
N LEU A 467 -13.30 -14.66 -1.81
CA LEU A 467 -14.51 -14.54 -2.64
C LEU A 467 -14.16 -14.37 -4.12
N THR A 468 -13.14 -13.55 -4.41
CA THR A 468 -12.63 -13.33 -5.77
C THR A 468 -12.07 -14.61 -6.39
N GLN A 469 -11.21 -15.32 -5.65
CA GLN A 469 -10.59 -16.57 -6.09
C GLN A 469 -11.65 -17.65 -6.37
N MET A 470 -12.59 -17.85 -5.46
CA MET A 470 -13.62 -18.88 -5.62
C MET A 470 -14.60 -18.54 -6.76
N THR A 471 -14.92 -17.27 -6.95
CA THR A 471 -15.77 -16.81 -8.05
C THR A 471 -15.11 -17.10 -9.40
N LEU A 472 -13.84 -16.74 -9.56
CA LEU A 472 -13.07 -17.02 -10.77
C LEU A 472 -12.93 -18.53 -11.00
N ALA A 473 -12.58 -19.29 -9.96
CA ALA A 473 -12.47 -20.74 -10.04
C ALA A 473 -13.77 -21.39 -10.52
N GLY A 474 -14.91 -20.94 -10.01
CA GLY A 474 -16.19 -21.49 -10.44
C GLY A 474 -16.54 -21.20 -11.90
N ALA A 475 -16.13 -20.05 -12.43
CA ALA A 475 -16.34 -19.70 -13.84
C ALA A 475 -15.44 -20.52 -14.78
N PHE A 476 -14.15 -20.66 -14.44
CA PHE A 476 -13.20 -21.47 -15.21
C PHE A 476 -13.53 -22.97 -15.13
N ALA A 477 -13.94 -23.47 -13.96
CA ALA A 477 -14.38 -24.86 -13.82
C ALA A 477 -15.64 -25.15 -14.65
N GLU A 478 -16.61 -24.24 -14.65
CA GLU A 478 -17.79 -24.37 -15.53
C GLU A 478 -17.37 -24.45 -17.00
N HIS A 479 -16.53 -23.52 -17.46
CA HIS A 479 -16.02 -23.54 -18.84
C HIS A 479 -15.29 -24.85 -19.20
N TYR A 480 -14.50 -25.39 -18.28
CA TYR A 480 -13.76 -26.63 -18.49
C TYR A 480 -14.70 -27.83 -18.67
N PHE A 481 -15.64 -28.03 -17.75
CA PHE A 481 -16.52 -29.20 -17.73
C PHE A 481 -17.73 -29.09 -18.67
N THR A 482 -18.06 -27.92 -19.22
CA THR A 482 -19.12 -27.79 -20.24
C THR A 482 -18.59 -27.85 -21.67
N ARG A 483 -17.33 -28.21 -21.89
CA ARG A 483 -16.72 -28.23 -23.23
C ARG A 483 -17.40 -29.19 -24.22
N LEU A 484 -17.83 -30.36 -23.75
CA LEU A 484 -18.41 -31.39 -24.60
C LEU A 484 -19.84 -31.05 -25.04
N ASP A 485 -20.56 -30.26 -24.24
CA ASP A 485 -21.90 -29.78 -24.57
C ASP A 485 -22.01 -28.28 -24.25
N GLN A 486 -21.79 -27.47 -25.28
CA GLN A 486 -21.77 -26.02 -25.16
C GLN A 486 -23.17 -25.44 -24.82
N LYS A 487 -24.26 -26.20 -25.03
CA LYS A 487 -25.62 -25.79 -24.63
C LYS A 487 -25.79 -25.73 -23.12
N LEU A 488 -24.91 -26.42 -22.38
CA LEU A 488 -24.92 -26.47 -20.93
C LEU A 488 -24.25 -25.25 -20.27
N GLN A 489 -23.51 -24.45 -21.04
CA GLN A 489 -22.76 -23.30 -20.54
C GLN A 489 -23.71 -22.14 -20.21
N SER A 490 -23.58 -21.55 -19.02
CA SER A 490 -24.38 -20.38 -18.64
C SER A 490 -24.01 -19.17 -19.50
N ARG A 491 -24.98 -18.29 -19.80
CA ARG A 491 -24.73 -17.01 -20.50
C ARG A 491 -23.76 -16.10 -19.76
N CYS A 492 -23.80 -16.10 -18.42
CA CYS A 492 -22.93 -15.29 -17.56
C CYS A 492 -22.32 -16.16 -16.45
N PRO A 493 -21.30 -16.99 -16.74
CA PRO A 493 -20.74 -17.95 -15.79
C PRO A 493 -20.09 -17.27 -14.58
N LEU A 494 -19.50 -16.09 -14.78
CA LEU A 494 -18.87 -15.30 -13.70
C LEU A 494 -19.89 -14.83 -12.65
N ILE A 495 -20.97 -14.19 -13.09
CA ILE A 495 -22.02 -13.66 -12.19
C ILE A 495 -22.72 -14.81 -11.47
N ARG A 496 -23.01 -15.90 -12.18
CA ARG A 496 -23.60 -17.11 -11.58
C ARG A 496 -22.67 -17.71 -10.51
N SER A 497 -21.37 -17.80 -10.81
CA SER A 497 -20.35 -18.28 -9.88
C SER A 497 -20.23 -17.38 -8.64
N PHE A 498 -20.33 -16.05 -8.82
CA PHE A 498 -20.34 -15.08 -7.73
C PHE A 498 -21.51 -15.32 -6.78
N PHE A 499 -22.74 -15.34 -7.29
CA PHE A 499 -23.93 -15.56 -6.45
C PHE A 499 -23.91 -16.93 -5.79
N ARG A 500 -23.44 -17.97 -6.48
CA ARG A 500 -23.24 -19.30 -5.88
C ARG A 500 -22.25 -19.26 -4.73
N SER A 501 -21.15 -18.53 -4.89
CA SER A 501 -20.13 -18.35 -3.85
C SER A 501 -20.64 -17.56 -2.65
N ALA A 502 -21.36 -16.47 -2.92
CA ALA A 502 -21.93 -15.58 -1.91
C ALA A 502 -23.16 -16.17 -1.20
N TYR A 503 -23.91 -17.08 -1.81
CA TYR A 503 -25.10 -17.65 -1.17
C TYR A 503 -24.79 -18.94 -0.40
N TYR A 504 -24.08 -19.88 -1.02
CA TYR A 504 -23.88 -21.21 -0.44
C TYR A 504 -22.59 -21.34 0.37
N HIS A 505 -21.58 -20.51 0.11
CA HIS A 505 -20.21 -20.79 0.55
C HIS A 505 -19.57 -19.67 1.38
N ILE A 506 -20.36 -18.72 1.91
CA ILE A 506 -19.82 -17.67 2.82
C ILE A 506 -19.10 -18.28 4.02
N GLY A 507 -19.62 -19.37 4.60
CA GLY A 507 -18.99 -20.02 5.76
C GLY A 507 -17.56 -20.49 5.46
N SER A 508 -17.38 -21.17 4.32
CA SER A 508 -16.06 -21.64 3.88
C SER A 508 -15.11 -20.49 3.56
N LEU A 509 -15.61 -19.43 2.90
CA LEU A 509 -14.85 -18.22 2.61
C LEU A 509 -14.41 -17.53 3.91
N ALA A 510 -15.30 -17.40 4.88
CA ALA A 510 -15.04 -16.81 6.18
C ALA A 510 -14.02 -17.63 6.98
N PHE A 511 -14.13 -18.95 6.98
CA PHE A 511 -13.19 -19.83 7.68
C PHE A 511 -11.78 -19.79 7.07
N GLY A 512 -11.67 -19.96 5.75
CA GLY A 512 -10.38 -19.88 5.08
C GLY A 512 -9.71 -18.51 5.28
N SER A 513 -10.46 -17.42 5.08
CA SER A 513 -9.92 -16.06 5.28
C SER A 513 -9.56 -15.76 6.74
N PHE A 514 -10.31 -16.30 7.71
CA PHE A 514 -10.01 -16.19 9.14
C PHE A 514 -8.63 -16.77 9.49
N LEU A 515 -8.31 -17.97 8.98
CA LEU A 515 -7.03 -18.62 9.28
C LEU A 515 -5.83 -17.77 8.82
N ILE A 516 -5.91 -17.17 7.62
CA ILE A 516 -4.85 -16.26 7.13
C ILE A 516 -4.83 -14.98 7.96
N ALA A 517 -5.99 -14.39 8.24
CA ALA A 517 -6.09 -13.14 9.00
C ALA A 517 -5.55 -13.26 10.42
N LEU A 518 -5.80 -14.39 11.08
CA LEU A 518 -5.27 -14.70 12.41
C LEU A 518 -3.75 -14.70 12.41
N LEU A 519 -3.10 -15.34 11.43
CA LEU A 519 -1.64 -15.34 11.32
C LEU A 519 -1.06 -13.96 11.02
N GLN A 520 -1.71 -13.20 10.14
CA GLN A 520 -1.28 -11.83 9.85
C GLN A 520 -1.38 -10.92 11.08
N TRP A 521 -2.46 -11.05 11.84
CA TRP A 521 -2.66 -10.31 13.07
C TRP A 521 -1.65 -10.70 14.15
N LEU A 522 -1.41 -12.01 14.35
CA LEU A 522 -0.38 -12.50 15.27
C LEU A 522 1.01 -11.98 14.89
N ARG A 523 1.35 -12.00 13.59
CA ARG A 523 2.63 -11.46 13.10
C ARG A 523 2.76 -9.96 13.36
N ALA A 524 1.71 -9.18 13.10
CA ALA A 524 1.68 -7.75 13.40
C ALA A 524 1.88 -7.47 14.91
N MET A 525 1.30 -8.31 15.78
CA MET A 525 1.49 -8.22 17.23
C MET A 525 2.93 -8.53 17.65
N LEU A 526 3.53 -9.58 17.10
CA LEU A 526 4.93 -9.92 17.40
C LEU A 526 5.88 -8.79 16.99
N GLU A 527 5.64 -8.15 15.85
CA GLU A 527 6.44 -7.02 15.38
C GLU A 527 6.26 -5.77 16.27
N TYR A 528 5.04 -5.52 16.74
CA TYR A 528 4.77 -4.47 17.72
C TYR A 528 5.51 -4.72 19.05
N ILE A 529 5.43 -5.94 19.58
CA ILE A 529 6.11 -6.36 20.81
C ILE A 529 7.64 -6.28 20.64
N HIS A 530 8.16 -6.74 19.50
CA HIS A 530 9.58 -6.66 19.16
C HIS A 530 10.08 -5.21 19.17
N THR A 531 9.31 -4.29 18.59
CA THR A 531 9.64 -2.86 18.55
C THR A 531 9.67 -2.24 19.96
N LYS A 532 8.78 -2.68 20.86
CA LYS A 532 8.77 -2.23 22.26
C LYS A 532 9.92 -2.82 23.07
N LEU A 533 10.23 -4.11 22.90
CA LEU A 533 11.32 -4.78 23.59
C LEU A 533 12.70 -4.36 23.12
N LYS A 534 12.84 -3.89 21.87
CA LYS A 534 14.08 -3.28 21.39
C LYS A 534 14.47 -2.05 22.22
N LYS A 535 13.50 -1.37 22.85
CA LYS A 535 13.76 -0.27 23.80
C LYS A 535 14.21 -0.76 25.19
N ALA A 536 13.92 -2.01 25.54
CA ALA A 536 14.25 -2.63 26.83
C ALA A 536 15.56 -3.44 26.80
N ASN A 537 16.27 -3.47 25.66
CA ASN A 537 17.62 -4.05 25.50
C ASN A 537 17.79 -5.55 25.86
N ASN A 538 16.77 -6.39 25.63
CA ASN A 538 16.85 -7.84 25.84
C ASN A 538 17.14 -8.60 24.52
N PRO A 539 18.36 -9.11 24.30
CA PRO A 539 18.76 -9.75 23.03
C PRO A 539 18.12 -11.13 22.82
N ILE A 540 17.87 -11.89 23.89
CA ILE A 540 17.29 -13.26 23.80
C ILE A 540 15.83 -13.16 23.35
N ALA A 541 15.03 -12.29 23.99
CA ALA A 541 13.65 -12.06 23.58
C ALA A 541 13.55 -11.54 22.13
N SER A 542 14.50 -10.69 21.73
CA SER A 542 14.59 -10.16 20.37
C SER A 542 14.84 -11.26 19.33
N PHE A 543 15.71 -12.24 19.63
CA PHE A 543 15.97 -13.39 18.76
C PHE A 543 14.73 -14.27 18.59
N PHE A 544 14.08 -14.70 19.68
CA PHE A 544 12.89 -15.55 19.63
C PHE A 544 11.72 -14.91 18.87
N LEU A 545 11.51 -13.61 19.03
CA LEU A 545 10.45 -12.89 18.31
C LEU A 545 10.70 -12.84 16.80
N LYS A 546 11.94 -12.67 16.36
CA LYS A 546 12.30 -12.73 14.94
C LYS A 546 12.10 -14.12 14.37
N PHE A 547 12.54 -15.16 15.10
CA PHE A 547 12.33 -16.54 14.70
C PHE A 547 10.83 -16.88 14.54
N LEU A 548 10.01 -16.56 15.55
CA LEU A 548 8.57 -16.82 15.51
C LEU A 548 7.87 -16.03 14.39
N SER A 549 8.28 -14.79 14.14
CA SER A 549 7.78 -13.98 13.02
C SER A 549 8.11 -14.62 11.66
N CYS A 550 9.27 -15.25 11.52
CA CYS A 550 9.65 -16.03 10.34
C CYS A 550 8.78 -17.29 10.18
N CYS A 551 8.56 -18.05 11.26
CA CYS A 551 7.69 -19.22 11.26
C CYS A 551 6.25 -18.87 10.85
N PHE A 552 5.69 -17.79 11.40
CA PHE A 552 4.34 -17.34 11.02
C PHE A 552 4.28 -16.81 9.59
N TRP A 553 5.34 -16.17 9.08
CA TRP A 553 5.41 -15.81 7.66
C TRP A 553 5.39 -17.06 6.76
N LEU A 554 6.16 -18.10 7.11
CA LEU A 554 6.15 -19.35 6.35
C LEU A 554 4.79 -20.05 6.41
N LEU A 555 4.17 -20.13 7.59
CA LEU A 555 2.84 -20.72 7.77
C LEU A 555 1.77 -19.95 7.00
N GLU A 556 1.84 -18.61 6.99
CA GLU A 556 0.96 -17.75 6.20
C GLU A 556 1.06 -18.09 4.70
N LYS A 557 2.27 -18.31 4.17
CA LYS A 557 2.45 -18.72 2.77
C LYS A 557 1.86 -20.09 2.47
N CYS A 558 2.08 -21.07 3.35
CA CYS A 558 1.50 -22.40 3.22
C CYS A 558 -0.04 -22.37 3.25
N LEU A 559 -0.63 -21.60 4.19
CA LEU A 559 -2.09 -21.46 4.27
C LEU A 559 -2.67 -20.74 3.06
N ARG A 560 -2.03 -19.70 2.54
CA ARG A 560 -2.47 -19.04 1.28
C ARG A 560 -2.52 -20.05 0.13
N PHE A 561 -1.51 -20.92 0.01
CA PHE A 561 -1.48 -21.98 -0.99
C PHE A 561 -2.62 -22.99 -0.80
N ILE A 562 -2.82 -23.49 0.43
CA ILE A 562 -3.90 -24.45 0.73
C ILE A 562 -5.28 -23.83 0.46
N ASN A 563 -5.53 -22.61 0.96
CA ASN A 563 -6.80 -21.91 0.78
C ASN A 563 -7.16 -21.74 -0.68
N ARG A 564 -6.22 -21.25 -1.50
CA ARG A 564 -6.45 -21.03 -2.94
C ARG A 564 -6.91 -22.31 -3.62
N ASN A 565 -6.24 -23.43 -3.36
CA ASN A 565 -6.57 -24.73 -3.95
C ASN A 565 -7.84 -25.36 -3.37
N ALA A 566 -8.09 -25.17 -2.07
CA ALA A 566 -9.34 -25.59 -1.42
C ALA A 566 -10.54 -24.89 -2.06
N PHE A 567 -10.49 -23.57 -2.27
CA PHE A 567 -11.56 -22.82 -2.91
C PHE A 567 -11.86 -23.29 -4.34
N ILE A 568 -10.86 -23.75 -5.10
CA ILE A 568 -11.08 -24.36 -6.41
C ILE A 568 -11.91 -25.66 -6.25
N MET A 569 -11.56 -26.53 -5.31
CA MET A 569 -12.31 -27.77 -5.06
C MET A 569 -13.73 -27.50 -4.55
N ILE A 570 -13.95 -26.48 -3.71
CA ILE A 570 -15.30 -26.04 -3.31
C ILE A 570 -16.06 -25.50 -4.52
N ALA A 571 -15.40 -24.73 -5.40
CA ALA A 571 -16.03 -24.22 -6.60
C ALA A 571 -16.46 -25.34 -7.57
N ILE A 572 -15.76 -26.48 -7.61
CA ILE A 572 -16.14 -27.66 -8.40
C ILE A 572 -17.24 -28.46 -7.68
N TYR A 573 -17.01 -28.89 -6.45
CA TYR A 573 -17.85 -29.90 -5.78
C TYR A 573 -18.83 -29.37 -4.74
N GLY A 574 -18.66 -28.14 -4.26
CA GLY A 574 -19.50 -27.57 -3.20
C GLY A 574 -19.29 -28.22 -1.82
N GLN A 575 -18.11 -28.77 -1.56
CA GLN A 575 -17.74 -29.38 -0.27
C GLN A 575 -17.42 -28.33 0.80
N SER A 576 -17.36 -28.75 2.07
CA SER A 576 -16.83 -27.93 3.17
C SER A 576 -15.33 -27.65 3.02
N PHE A 577 -14.84 -26.59 3.67
CA PHE A 577 -13.48 -26.11 3.50
C PHE A 577 -12.42 -27.19 3.83
N CYS A 578 -12.50 -27.84 4.98
CA CYS A 578 -11.50 -28.82 5.39
C CYS A 578 -11.46 -30.06 4.48
N SER A 579 -12.63 -30.54 4.03
CA SER A 579 -12.71 -31.65 3.07
C SER A 579 -12.07 -31.25 1.74
N ALA A 580 -12.44 -30.07 1.22
CA ALA A 580 -11.93 -29.57 -0.04
C ALA A 580 -10.41 -29.33 0.01
N ALA A 581 -9.88 -28.82 1.12
CA ALA A 581 -8.46 -28.63 1.34
C ALA A 581 -7.70 -29.97 1.34
N GLY A 582 -8.22 -30.99 2.02
CA GLY A 582 -7.62 -32.33 2.02
C GLY A 582 -7.59 -32.97 0.63
N SER A 583 -8.71 -32.91 -0.09
CA SER A 583 -8.80 -33.41 -1.47
C SER A 583 -7.86 -32.67 -2.42
N ALA A 584 -7.84 -31.34 -2.36
CA ALA A 584 -6.95 -30.51 -3.18
C ALA A 584 -5.47 -30.85 -2.92
N LEU A 585 -5.08 -30.93 -1.65
CA LEU A 585 -3.70 -31.22 -1.27
C LEU A 585 -3.27 -32.62 -1.73
N SER A 586 -4.12 -33.63 -1.52
CA SER A 586 -3.85 -35.01 -1.96
C SER A 586 -3.66 -35.08 -3.48
N LEU A 587 -4.51 -34.40 -4.26
CA LEU A 587 -4.41 -34.35 -5.72
C LEU A 587 -3.12 -33.67 -6.21
N LEU A 588 -2.75 -32.56 -5.56
CA LEU A 588 -1.57 -31.78 -5.93
C LEU A 588 -0.26 -32.46 -5.55
N VAL A 589 -0.17 -33.06 -4.36
CA VAL A 589 1.05 -33.76 -3.91
C VAL A 589 1.39 -34.94 -4.83
N ARG A 590 0.37 -35.72 -5.27
CA ARG A 590 0.54 -36.80 -6.25
C ARG A 590 1.05 -36.31 -7.61
N ASN A 591 0.86 -35.03 -7.92
CA ASN A 591 1.23 -34.41 -9.19
C ASN A 591 2.20 -33.21 -9.02
N VAL A 592 2.99 -33.19 -7.95
CA VAL A 592 3.78 -32.01 -7.54
C VAL A 592 4.72 -31.48 -8.62
N ILE A 593 5.37 -32.36 -9.40
CA ILE A 593 6.26 -31.94 -10.48
C ILE A 593 5.49 -31.21 -11.58
N ARG A 594 4.28 -31.67 -11.92
CA ARG A 594 3.44 -30.98 -12.92
C ARG A 594 3.00 -29.62 -12.39
N LEU A 595 2.60 -29.55 -11.12
CA LEU A 595 2.21 -28.31 -10.46
C LEU A 595 3.34 -27.27 -10.52
N VAL A 596 4.54 -27.64 -10.05
CA VAL A 596 5.69 -26.70 -9.98
C VAL A 596 6.07 -26.18 -11.36
N VAL A 597 6.04 -27.03 -12.40
CA VAL A 597 6.35 -26.60 -13.77
C VAL A 597 5.27 -25.65 -14.30
N VAL A 598 3.99 -25.97 -14.14
CA VAL A 598 2.88 -25.12 -14.60
C VAL A 598 2.92 -23.76 -13.92
N ASP A 599 3.08 -23.73 -12.60
CA ASP A 599 3.19 -22.52 -11.78
C ASP A 599 4.37 -21.64 -12.22
N LYS A 600 5.59 -22.20 -12.26
CA LYS A 600 6.81 -21.44 -12.58
C LYS A 600 6.89 -20.95 -14.02
N VAL A 601 6.40 -21.74 -14.98
CA VAL A 601 6.30 -21.30 -16.39
C VAL A 601 5.29 -20.16 -16.52
N THR A 602 4.16 -20.24 -15.83
CA THR A 602 3.13 -19.20 -15.84
C THR A 602 3.63 -17.91 -15.21
N ASP A 603 4.23 -17.97 -14.01
CA ASP A 603 4.84 -16.83 -13.32
C ASP A 603 5.81 -16.09 -14.24
N PHE A 604 6.69 -16.83 -14.92
CA PHE A 604 7.70 -16.27 -15.80
C PHE A 604 7.10 -15.56 -17.02
N ILE A 605 6.14 -16.18 -17.71
CA ILE A 605 5.50 -15.60 -18.91
C ILE A 605 4.73 -14.33 -18.54
N LEU A 606 3.96 -14.37 -17.45
CA LEU A 606 3.20 -13.20 -17.00
C LEU A 606 4.12 -12.10 -16.50
N PHE A 607 5.26 -12.43 -15.89
CA PHE A 607 6.29 -11.45 -15.54
C PHE A 607 6.87 -10.75 -16.76
N ILE A 608 7.22 -11.48 -17.83
CA ILE A 608 7.67 -10.88 -19.09
C ILE A 608 6.58 -9.97 -19.67
N GLY A 609 5.31 -10.39 -19.64
CA GLY A 609 4.19 -9.56 -20.05
C GLY A 609 4.13 -8.23 -19.30
N LYS A 610 4.26 -8.27 -17.96
CA LYS A 610 4.31 -7.06 -17.12
C LYS A 610 5.47 -6.14 -17.54
N LEU A 611 6.66 -6.69 -17.78
CA LEU A 611 7.82 -5.90 -18.22
C LEU A 611 7.62 -5.26 -19.60
N VAL A 612 7.04 -5.98 -20.56
CA VAL A 612 6.74 -5.43 -21.90
C VAL A 612 5.72 -4.29 -21.79
N ILE A 613 4.63 -4.49 -21.04
CA ILE A 613 3.59 -3.46 -20.85
C ILE A 613 4.18 -2.22 -20.18
N VAL A 614 4.97 -2.39 -19.11
CA VAL A 614 5.62 -1.28 -18.40
C VAL A 614 6.65 -0.58 -19.28
N GLY A 615 7.46 -1.33 -20.05
CA GLY A 615 8.46 -0.76 -20.95
C GLY A 615 7.84 0.08 -22.06
N VAL A 616 6.78 -0.43 -22.71
CA VAL A 616 6.07 0.29 -23.78
C VAL A 616 5.37 1.54 -23.21
N THR A 617 4.63 1.40 -22.11
CA THR A 617 3.92 2.55 -21.51
C THR A 617 4.88 3.59 -20.93
N GLY A 618 5.97 3.16 -20.29
CA GLY A 618 7.03 4.03 -19.78
C GLY A 618 7.77 4.74 -20.91
N GLY A 619 8.03 4.07 -22.03
CA GLY A 619 8.62 4.68 -23.23
C GLY A 619 7.71 5.76 -23.83
N ILE A 620 6.42 5.46 -24.01
CA ILE A 620 5.43 6.44 -24.47
C ILE A 620 5.37 7.64 -23.50
N ALA A 621 5.30 7.39 -22.19
CA ALA A 621 5.26 8.44 -21.19
C ALA A 621 6.52 9.31 -21.18
N TYR A 622 7.70 8.71 -21.31
CA TYR A 622 8.96 9.45 -21.41
C TYR A 622 8.97 10.37 -22.64
N SER A 623 8.55 9.86 -23.80
CA SER A 623 8.48 10.66 -25.03
C SER A 623 7.44 11.78 -24.96
N CYS A 624 6.28 11.56 -24.32
CA CYS A 624 5.27 12.60 -24.12
C CYS A 624 5.71 13.67 -23.10
N LEU A 625 6.21 13.24 -21.93
CA LEU A 625 6.62 14.15 -20.85
C LEU A 625 7.92 14.90 -21.18
N GLY A 626 8.79 14.31 -21.99
CA GLY A 626 10.02 14.94 -22.49
C GLY A 626 9.81 15.87 -23.68
N GLY A 627 8.57 16.01 -24.20
CA GLY A 627 8.24 16.91 -25.31
C GLY A 627 8.64 16.42 -26.70
N ILE A 628 9.36 15.28 -26.81
CA ILE A 628 9.85 14.71 -28.08
C ILE A 628 8.69 14.38 -29.03
N LEU A 629 7.58 13.88 -28.50
CA LEU A 629 6.41 13.51 -29.31
C LEU A 629 5.64 14.73 -29.86
N PHE A 630 5.94 15.93 -29.36
CA PHE A 630 5.25 17.18 -29.69
C PHE A 630 6.14 18.17 -30.44
N GLU A 631 7.37 17.79 -30.81
CA GLU A 631 8.39 18.68 -31.37
C GLU A 631 8.05 19.17 -32.80
N ASP A 632 7.29 18.39 -33.58
CA ASP A 632 7.00 18.67 -35.01
C ASP A 632 5.56 19.15 -35.31
N ASN A 633 4.69 19.34 -34.31
CA ASN A 633 3.28 19.70 -34.56
C ASN A 633 2.89 21.03 -33.88
N ASP A 634 2.66 22.07 -34.69
CA ASP A 634 2.27 23.42 -34.23
C ASP A 634 1.00 23.44 -33.34
N ILE A 635 0.09 22.49 -33.51
CA ILE A 635 -1.14 22.36 -32.71
C ILE A 635 -0.86 21.84 -31.29
N PHE A 636 0.18 21.02 -31.11
CA PHE A 636 0.47 20.37 -29.83
C PHE A 636 1.59 21.06 -29.03
N ASN A 637 2.25 22.08 -29.61
CA ASN A 637 3.25 22.88 -28.92
C ASN A 637 2.70 23.63 -27.70
N GLU A 638 1.40 23.96 -27.69
CA GLU A 638 0.71 24.56 -26.53
C GLU A 638 0.54 23.60 -25.34
N ILE A 639 0.64 22.28 -25.58
CA ILE A 639 0.47 21.22 -24.57
C ILE A 639 1.82 20.78 -23.98
N ARG A 640 2.95 21.34 -24.45
CA ARG A 640 4.30 20.99 -23.96
C ARG A 640 4.40 21.28 -22.45
N PRO A 641 4.55 20.24 -21.60
CA PRO A 641 4.62 20.47 -20.17
C PRO A 641 6.03 20.93 -19.76
N ASN A 642 6.15 22.15 -19.24
CA ASN A 642 7.39 22.63 -18.63
C ASN A 642 7.47 22.13 -17.18
N LEU A 643 8.14 20.99 -16.98
CA LEU A 643 8.21 20.29 -15.70
C LEU A 643 9.49 20.62 -14.93
N HIS A 644 9.38 20.71 -13.61
CA HIS A 644 10.56 20.78 -12.74
C HIS A 644 11.21 19.41 -12.54
N TYR A 645 10.40 18.36 -12.39
CA TYR A 645 10.83 16.99 -12.11
C TYR A 645 10.10 15.96 -12.99
N THR A 646 10.52 15.81 -14.25
CA THR A 646 9.96 14.83 -15.21
C THR A 646 9.96 13.39 -14.70
N LEU A 647 10.90 13.03 -13.82
CA LEU A 647 11.02 11.69 -13.27
C LEU A 647 9.81 11.30 -12.40
N VAL A 648 9.18 12.24 -11.68
CA VAL A 648 8.11 11.91 -10.73
C VAL A 648 6.83 11.44 -11.45
N PRO A 649 6.27 12.19 -12.41
CA PRO A 649 5.15 11.70 -13.22
C PRO A 649 5.48 10.40 -13.96
N LEU A 650 6.71 10.25 -14.48
CA LEU A 650 7.16 9.03 -15.15
C LEU A 650 7.14 7.81 -14.20
N CYS A 651 7.66 7.96 -12.98
CA CYS A 651 7.60 6.91 -11.97
C CYS A 651 6.16 6.52 -11.62
N ILE A 652 5.24 7.50 -11.54
CA ILE A 652 3.82 7.21 -11.30
C ILE A 652 3.22 6.40 -12.45
N VAL A 653 3.53 6.74 -13.70
CA VAL A 653 3.05 5.96 -14.87
C VAL A 653 3.62 4.54 -14.85
N ILE A 654 4.92 4.37 -14.60
CA ILE A 654 5.58 3.05 -14.52
C ILE A 654 4.97 2.20 -13.40
N LEU A 655 4.76 2.76 -12.21
CA LEU A 655 4.19 2.04 -11.07
C LEU A 655 2.71 1.69 -11.30
N SER A 656 1.93 2.62 -11.86
CA SER A 656 0.52 2.38 -12.16
C SER A 656 0.33 1.37 -13.30
N SER A 657 1.15 1.40 -14.35
CA SER A 657 1.09 0.41 -15.43
C SER A 657 1.50 -0.98 -14.96
N TYR A 658 2.51 -1.10 -14.08
CA TYR A 658 2.85 -2.37 -13.44
C TYR A 658 1.71 -2.92 -12.57
N PHE A 659 1.04 -2.04 -11.82
CA PHE A 659 -0.12 -2.40 -11.02
C PHE A 659 -1.26 -2.92 -11.90
N VAL A 660 -1.62 -2.20 -12.96
CA VAL A 660 -2.64 -2.62 -13.94
C VAL A 660 -2.28 -3.98 -14.53
N ALA A 661 -1.07 -4.15 -15.07
CA ALA A 661 -0.63 -5.42 -15.65
C ALA A 661 -0.68 -6.57 -14.63
N SER A 662 -0.40 -6.29 -13.35
CA SER A 662 -0.48 -7.26 -12.26
C SER A 662 -1.92 -7.68 -11.96
N LEU A 663 -2.90 -6.78 -12.01
CA LEU A 663 -4.31 -7.12 -11.85
C LEU A 663 -4.77 -8.09 -12.95
N PHE A 664 -4.47 -7.78 -14.21
CA PHE A 664 -4.79 -8.65 -15.34
C PHE A 664 -4.10 -10.02 -15.25
N SER A 665 -2.83 -10.03 -14.87
CA SER A 665 -2.08 -11.29 -14.68
C SER A 665 -2.69 -12.15 -13.58
N SER A 666 -3.14 -11.56 -12.47
CA SER A 666 -3.71 -12.32 -11.34
C SER A 666 -4.96 -13.12 -11.73
N VAL A 667 -5.79 -12.57 -12.64
CA VAL A 667 -6.96 -13.27 -13.18
C VAL A 667 -6.54 -14.47 -14.02
N PHE A 668 -5.51 -14.27 -14.85
CA PHE A 668 -4.96 -15.34 -15.68
C PHE A 668 -4.32 -16.44 -14.83
N GLU A 669 -3.54 -16.09 -13.80
CA GLU A 669 -2.97 -17.03 -12.82
C GLU A 669 -4.08 -17.87 -12.15
N MET A 670 -5.20 -17.25 -11.76
CA MET A 670 -6.32 -17.97 -11.17
C MET A 670 -6.97 -18.95 -12.16
N GLY A 671 -7.03 -18.57 -13.44
CA GLY A 671 -7.48 -19.43 -14.53
C GLY A 671 -6.58 -20.64 -14.74
N VAL A 672 -5.25 -20.44 -14.73
CA VAL A 672 -4.26 -21.52 -14.84
C VAL A 672 -4.42 -22.54 -13.73
N ASP A 673 -4.45 -22.09 -12.46
CA ASP A 673 -4.58 -23.00 -11.33
C ASP A 673 -5.88 -23.78 -11.37
N THR A 674 -6.98 -23.11 -11.74
CA THR A 674 -8.30 -23.75 -11.82
C THR A 674 -8.33 -24.79 -12.92
N ILE A 675 -7.91 -24.45 -14.14
CA ILE A 675 -7.92 -25.38 -15.27
C ILE A 675 -6.94 -26.53 -15.01
N PHE A 676 -5.80 -26.26 -14.38
CA PHE A 676 -4.85 -27.30 -14.00
C PHE A 676 -5.47 -28.28 -13.00
N LEU A 677 -6.15 -27.80 -11.96
CA LEU A 677 -6.80 -28.67 -10.98
C LEU A 677 -7.98 -29.45 -11.61
N CYS A 678 -8.78 -28.80 -12.46
CA CYS A 678 -9.85 -29.48 -13.21
C CYS A 678 -9.27 -30.58 -14.12
N PHE A 679 -8.11 -30.33 -14.72
CA PHE A 679 -7.40 -31.32 -15.53
C PHE A 679 -6.89 -32.50 -14.72
N LEU A 680 -6.30 -32.27 -13.54
CA LEU A 680 -5.88 -33.38 -12.68
C LEU A 680 -7.09 -34.21 -12.23
N GLU A 681 -8.20 -33.56 -11.92
CA GLU A 681 -9.44 -34.23 -11.54
C GLU A 681 -10.05 -35.04 -12.70
N ASP A 682 -10.05 -34.48 -13.92
CA ASP A 682 -10.47 -35.16 -15.14
C ASP A 682 -9.63 -36.43 -15.40
N LEU A 683 -8.33 -36.37 -15.12
CA LEU A 683 -7.44 -37.54 -15.23
C LEU A 683 -7.71 -38.63 -14.20
N GLU A 684 -8.16 -38.29 -13.00
CA GLU A 684 -8.41 -39.28 -11.95
C GLU A 684 -9.79 -39.93 -12.06
N ARG A 685 -10.79 -39.19 -12.53
CA ARG A 685 -12.18 -39.67 -12.54
C ARG A 685 -12.64 -40.24 -13.88
N ASN A 686 -12.08 -39.76 -14.98
CA ASN A 686 -12.51 -40.16 -16.32
C ASN A 686 -11.51 -41.13 -16.94
N ASP A 687 -12.03 -42.09 -17.71
CA ASP A 687 -11.27 -43.14 -18.38
C ASP A 687 -11.33 -43.04 -19.91
N GLY A 688 -12.18 -42.15 -20.43
CA GLY A 688 -12.39 -41.96 -21.87
C GLY A 688 -13.50 -42.84 -22.44
N SER A 689 -14.23 -43.59 -21.60
CA SER A 689 -15.45 -44.31 -22.00
C SER A 689 -16.58 -43.35 -22.41
N THR A 690 -17.64 -43.89 -23.02
CA THR A 690 -18.84 -43.11 -23.36
C THR A 690 -19.57 -42.58 -22.13
N GLU A 691 -19.48 -43.27 -20.99
CA GLU A 691 -20.08 -42.86 -19.73
C GLU A 691 -19.21 -41.83 -18.99
N ARG A 692 -17.88 -41.94 -19.10
CA ARG A 692 -16.90 -41.07 -18.45
C ARG A 692 -15.86 -40.53 -19.44
N PRO A 693 -16.27 -39.67 -20.39
CA PRO A 693 -15.36 -39.09 -21.36
C PRO A 693 -14.43 -38.08 -20.71
N TYR A 694 -13.21 -37.94 -21.24
CA TYR A 694 -12.33 -36.84 -20.86
C TYR A 694 -12.85 -35.51 -21.39
N TYR A 695 -12.84 -34.47 -20.53
CA TYR A 695 -13.23 -33.10 -20.88
C TYR A 695 -12.06 -32.24 -21.39
N MET A 696 -10.83 -32.67 -21.14
CA MET A 696 -9.61 -31.97 -21.60
C MET A 696 -9.54 -31.82 -23.13
N SER A 697 -8.72 -30.87 -23.61
CA SER A 697 -8.65 -30.57 -25.06
C SER A 697 -7.96 -31.67 -25.86
N LYS A 698 -8.23 -31.74 -27.17
CA LYS A 698 -7.58 -32.68 -28.11
C LYS A 698 -6.04 -32.59 -28.05
N SER A 699 -5.50 -31.38 -27.86
CA SER A 699 -4.05 -31.17 -27.70
C SER A 699 -3.54 -31.88 -26.44
N LEU A 700 -4.24 -31.75 -25.32
CA LEU A 700 -3.87 -32.36 -24.05
C LEU A 700 -3.99 -33.90 -24.10
N LEU A 701 -5.06 -34.41 -24.72
CA LEU A 701 -5.26 -35.82 -25.00
C LEU A 701 -4.09 -36.42 -25.80
N ASN A 702 -3.68 -35.73 -26.88
CA ASN A 702 -2.56 -36.16 -27.71
C ASN A 702 -1.22 -36.16 -26.94
N ILE A 703 -0.95 -35.13 -26.12
CA ILE A 703 0.28 -35.05 -25.31
C ILE A 703 0.36 -36.21 -24.30
N LEU A 704 -0.78 -36.67 -23.78
CA LEU A 704 -0.86 -37.75 -22.80
C LEU A 704 -1.08 -39.14 -23.40
N GLY A 705 -1.29 -39.23 -24.72
CA GLY A 705 -1.63 -40.48 -25.40
C GLY A 705 -3.00 -41.06 -25.00
N LYS A 706 -3.94 -40.21 -24.56
CA LYS A 706 -5.31 -40.60 -24.17
C LYS A 706 -6.29 -40.29 -25.30
N ARG A 707 -7.41 -41.02 -25.37
CA ARG A 707 -8.47 -40.80 -26.37
C ARG A 707 -9.84 -41.09 -25.75
N ASN A 708 -10.85 -40.35 -26.19
CA ASN A 708 -12.25 -40.70 -25.90
C ASN A 708 -12.72 -41.73 -26.93
N VAL A 709 -13.50 -42.71 -26.48
CA VAL A 709 -14.22 -43.63 -27.35
C VAL A 709 -15.23 -42.81 -28.16
N LYS A 710 -15.15 -42.88 -29.49
CA LYS A 710 -16.13 -42.22 -30.35
C LYS A 710 -17.49 -42.89 -30.15
N LEU A 711 -18.53 -42.10 -29.92
CA LEU A 711 -19.91 -42.55 -30.07
C LEU A 711 -20.09 -42.99 -31.54
N ASN A 712 -20.13 -44.29 -31.79
CA ASN A 712 -20.65 -44.83 -33.05
C ASN A 712 -22.18 -44.69 -33.00
N GLY A 713 -22.68 -43.52 -33.40
CA GLY A 713 -24.10 -43.23 -33.57
C GLY A 713 -24.24 -42.02 -34.50
N PRO A 714 -25.23 -42.00 -35.41
CA PRO A 714 -25.20 -41.14 -36.59
C PRO A 714 -25.41 -39.67 -36.20
N LEU A 715 -24.34 -38.88 -36.26
CA LEU A 715 -24.45 -37.44 -36.52
C LEU A 715 -24.23 -37.26 -38.02
N ASP A 716 -25.20 -37.72 -38.79
CA ASP A 716 -25.35 -37.42 -40.20
C ASP A 716 -26.38 -36.29 -40.30
N LYS A 717 -25.96 -35.19 -40.97
CA LYS A 717 -26.78 -34.11 -41.56
C LYS A 717 -27.53 -33.14 -40.62
N ASN A 718 -26.88 -32.01 -40.31
CA ASN A 718 -27.24 -30.64 -40.74
C ASN A 718 -26.59 -29.57 -39.86
#